data_AF-A0A0R3S2S2-F1
#
_entry.id   AF-A0A0R3S2S2-F1
#
_cell.length_a   1.000
_cell.length_b   1.000
_cell.length_c   1.000
_cell.angle_alpha   90.00
_cell.angle_beta   90.00
_cell.angle_gamma   90.00
#
_symmetry.space_group_name_H-M   'P 1'
#
loop_
_entity.id
_entity.type
_entity.pdbx_description
1 polymer ?
#
loop_
_entity_poly.entity_id
_entity_poly.type
_entity_poly.pdbx_seq_one_letter_code
_entity_poly.pdbx_strand_id
1 'polypeptide(L)'
;MRLEELLKLVENECAPEANALCLQFESIRSSFLQLECDRIKEKLRVLVLQLDRMVDFMAKRKILLLKFKEFQKFVKDAEDTLLRTVHTASFGVEVDMHRTTNEVSAVFDKLDNLGKELTAYQLDANMTIADISIADALNRIKNISLDVGSIEEPVGLSKRFQEFFDVSNQLESAFCTDINTCEHLDNIVEFITVSLENGKKETELMIRLVTIADNLTSHEKAKANDILSKLKRIMDKRQELRRVTVEDCVERSLVILTQKEDQLEAIIERNINDQNLDNFETDEVTKWVLWKEELDQASPLFTLIGSGNQSLTMLIKNSNIKWRNSLDELVEKAANFDARIMRFKNIFAKSKRREQRISAKLAAFAKWVDLMEEDINRAESLDNAVEKAARLRSIYNICLSHRKLVDKLLSSKLDPSNSSKIKFHCDRYFAMLHRTDLQDLPEERAVSNHFADLASSSVLSQRAQIISILQLSLSSLSTSGNENDEDQSHHAEMSSYEGTSSTYALTQRVLQAKETPEIRLLLSEIDSELNVLADSVSRLNGSYAHSLKPLSKTQVDMEQLQVLNERRRQLNTACDNLSRNVSSDDLAVVRSLALHLHSLEEPFTIFMRELQKEIDDEITVQANYEGIAKKLSQLNIDIDQRTRNAIQDVRNQLEHVQSDLNLLRVQCSQRRKYVENTIECVSPDASLSNCSRRKKIMLMVSRTVTTIIQVVEDELQCSSKIKENDLLELKQKLEDVNTSIVDETGAVDDVVLNGTVNKEVQYKIHEPVKSDHIKEQMRVMQSELAQL
;
A
#
# COMPACT_ATOMS: atom_id res chain seq x y z
N MET A 1 -52.71 -8.30 19.33
CA MET A 1 -53.96 -7.70 19.84
C MET A 1 -54.04 -7.83 21.35
N ARG A 2 -54.25 -9.01 21.94
CA ARG A 2 -54.47 -9.14 23.41
C ARG A 2 -53.37 -8.58 24.32
N LEU A 3 -52.08 -8.74 23.99
CA LEU A 3 -50.98 -8.23 24.84
C LEU A 3 -50.87 -6.69 24.85
N GLU A 4 -51.21 -6.06 23.72
CA GLU A 4 -51.20 -4.60 23.55
C GLU A 4 -52.34 -3.94 24.35
N GLU A 5 -53.50 -4.57 24.33
CA GLU A 5 -54.67 -4.16 25.10
C GLU A 5 -54.44 -4.32 26.61
N LEU A 6 -53.79 -5.43 27.03
CA LEU A 6 -53.44 -5.68 28.43
C LEU A 6 -52.41 -4.68 28.96
N LEU A 7 -51.36 -4.35 28.19
CA LEU A 7 -50.38 -3.33 28.57
C LEU A 7 -51.06 -1.96 28.75
N LYS A 8 -51.94 -1.57 27.81
CA LYS A 8 -52.70 -0.32 27.90
C LYS A 8 -53.66 -0.30 29.08
N LEU A 9 -54.29 -1.43 29.42
CA LEU A 9 -55.19 -1.51 30.57
C LEU A 9 -54.42 -1.35 31.88
N VAL A 10 -53.23 -1.96 32.00
CA VAL A 10 -52.39 -1.79 33.19
C VAL A 10 -51.85 -0.38 33.32
N GLU A 11 -51.40 0.24 32.23
CA GLU A 11 -50.88 1.62 32.21
C GLU A 11 -51.97 2.67 32.52
N ASN A 12 -53.18 2.49 31.99
CA ASN A 12 -54.24 3.52 32.07
C ASN A 12 -55.19 3.36 33.25
N GLU A 13 -55.39 2.14 33.77
CA GLU A 13 -56.37 1.86 34.83
C GLU A 13 -55.70 1.26 36.08
N CYS A 14 -55.04 0.10 35.97
CA CYS A 14 -54.58 -0.63 37.16
C CYS A 14 -53.45 0.07 37.94
N ALA A 15 -52.43 0.59 37.26
CA ALA A 15 -51.33 1.28 37.94
C ALA A 15 -51.76 2.61 38.59
N PRO A 16 -52.57 3.46 37.93
CA PRO A 16 -53.15 4.65 38.57
C PRO A 16 -54.03 4.33 39.78
N GLU A 17 -54.89 3.32 39.72
CA GLU A 17 -55.76 2.91 40.84
C GLU A 17 -54.95 2.36 42.02
N ALA A 18 -53.95 1.52 41.77
CA ALA A 18 -53.09 0.97 42.82
C ALA A 18 -52.26 2.06 43.51
N ASN A 19 -51.78 3.06 42.75
CA ASN A 19 -51.07 4.21 43.29
C ASN A 19 -52.01 5.12 44.10
N ALA A 20 -53.23 5.35 43.63
CA ALA A 20 -54.24 6.11 44.37
C ALA A 20 -54.62 5.43 45.70
N LEU A 21 -54.76 4.10 45.72
CA LEU A 21 -54.99 3.32 46.94
C LEU A 21 -53.80 3.43 47.90
N CYS A 22 -52.55 3.33 47.41
CA CYS A 22 -51.36 3.55 48.24
C CYS A 22 -51.36 4.93 48.90
N LEU A 23 -51.73 5.98 48.16
CA LEU A 23 -51.82 7.35 48.69
C LEU A 23 -52.97 7.52 49.70
N GLN A 24 -54.11 6.85 49.49
CA GLN A 24 -55.22 6.85 50.45
C GLN A 24 -54.81 6.19 51.77
N PHE A 25 -54.11 5.05 51.73
CA PHE A 25 -53.55 4.42 52.93
C PHE A 25 -52.52 5.31 53.64
N GLU A 26 -51.73 6.11 52.90
CA GLU A 26 -50.77 7.06 53.49
C GLU A 26 -51.42 8.22 54.25
N SER A 27 -52.66 8.58 53.88
CA SER A 27 -53.42 9.63 54.56
C SER A 27 -53.99 9.19 55.92
N ILE A 28 -54.10 7.88 56.18
CA ILE A 28 -54.60 7.33 57.44
C ILE A 28 -53.46 7.30 58.46
N ARG A 29 -53.21 8.44 59.12
CA ARG A 29 -52.08 8.64 60.07
C ARG A 29 -52.45 8.52 61.55
N SER A 30 -53.72 8.29 61.89
CA SER A 30 -54.18 8.33 63.29
C SER A 30 -55.40 7.44 63.53
N SER A 31 -55.26 6.12 63.38
CA SER A 31 -56.32 5.17 63.76
C SER A 31 -55.79 4.05 64.67
N PHE A 32 -56.67 3.49 65.50
CA PHE A 32 -56.42 2.30 66.33
C PHE A 32 -55.97 1.07 65.51
N LEU A 33 -56.15 1.10 64.18
CA LEU A 33 -55.85 0.02 63.24
C LEU A 33 -54.54 0.23 62.46
N GLN A 34 -53.65 1.14 62.89
CA GLN A 34 -52.43 1.49 62.16
C GLN A 34 -51.59 0.27 61.73
N LEU A 35 -51.42 -0.72 62.61
CA LEU A 35 -50.65 -1.94 62.31
C LEU A 35 -51.29 -2.80 61.21
N GLU A 36 -52.63 -2.90 61.19
CA GLU A 36 -53.37 -3.59 60.13
C GLU A 36 -53.27 -2.82 58.80
N CYS A 37 -53.38 -1.48 58.84
CA CYS A 37 -53.19 -0.64 57.67
C CYS A 37 -51.75 -0.73 57.10
N ASP A 38 -50.72 -0.75 57.95
CA ASP A 38 -49.33 -0.91 57.54
C ASP A 38 -49.09 -2.31 56.92
N ARG A 39 -49.73 -3.36 57.47
CA ARG A 39 -49.67 -4.72 56.92
C ARG A 39 -50.36 -4.83 55.55
N ILE A 40 -51.51 -4.18 55.39
CA ILE A 40 -52.24 -4.11 54.11
C ILE A 40 -51.43 -3.30 53.09
N LYS A 41 -50.83 -2.18 53.52
CA LYS A 41 -49.95 -1.34 52.69
C LYS A 41 -48.75 -2.10 52.17
N GLU A 42 -48.08 -2.88 53.02
CA GLU A 42 -46.93 -3.67 52.60
C GLU A 42 -47.32 -4.77 51.60
N LYS A 43 -48.46 -5.45 51.84
CA LYS A 43 -49.03 -6.38 50.85
C LYS A 43 -49.36 -5.70 49.53
N LEU A 44 -49.95 -4.50 49.56
CA LEU A 44 -50.28 -3.74 48.36
C LEU A 44 -49.02 -3.33 47.58
N ARG A 45 -47.95 -2.90 48.26
CA ARG A 45 -46.66 -2.60 47.63
C ARG A 45 -46.02 -3.82 46.97
N VAL A 46 -46.07 -4.98 47.63
CA VAL A 46 -45.60 -6.24 47.03
C VAL A 46 -46.41 -6.58 45.79
N LEU A 47 -47.74 -6.39 45.81
CA LEU A 47 -48.59 -6.61 44.64
C LEU A 47 -48.30 -5.62 43.50
N VAL A 48 -48.02 -4.34 43.80
CA VAL A 48 -47.60 -3.35 42.80
C VAL A 48 -46.26 -3.72 42.18
N LEU A 49 -45.27 -4.11 42.98
CA LEU A 49 -43.97 -4.60 42.49
C LEU A 49 -44.12 -5.84 41.59
N GLN A 50 -45.05 -6.75 41.94
CA GLN A 50 -45.36 -7.91 41.11
C GLN A 50 -46.04 -7.51 39.78
N LEU A 51 -46.95 -6.52 39.83
CA LEU A 51 -47.60 -5.98 38.64
C LEU A 51 -46.59 -5.29 37.71
N ASP A 52 -45.70 -4.46 38.24
CA ASP A 52 -44.64 -3.79 37.47
C ASP A 52 -43.70 -4.81 36.81
N ARG A 53 -43.33 -5.86 37.55
CA ARG A 53 -42.54 -6.97 37.00
C ARG A 53 -43.29 -7.72 35.89
N MET A 54 -44.60 -7.90 36.01
CA MET A 54 -45.42 -8.48 34.95
C MET A 54 -45.48 -7.56 33.72
N VAL A 55 -45.59 -6.25 33.90
CA VAL A 55 -45.56 -5.26 32.80
C VAL A 55 -44.23 -5.30 32.06
N ASP A 56 -43.10 -5.34 32.78
CA ASP A 56 -41.77 -5.48 32.18
C ASP A 56 -41.68 -6.76 31.33
N PHE A 57 -42.11 -7.90 31.88
CA PHE A 57 -42.14 -9.15 31.11
C PHE A 57 -43.08 -9.07 29.90
N MET A 58 -44.24 -8.42 30.02
CA MET A 58 -45.19 -8.25 28.90
C MET A 58 -44.59 -7.37 27.78
N ALA A 59 -43.87 -6.31 28.13
CA ALA A 59 -43.16 -5.46 27.18
C ALA A 59 -42.05 -6.23 26.45
N LYS A 60 -41.23 -6.98 27.21
CA LYS A 60 -40.17 -7.84 26.64
C LYS A 60 -40.72 -8.94 25.75
N ARG A 61 -41.82 -9.59 26.16
CA ARG A 61 -42.54 -10.59 25.34
C ARG A 61 -43.13 -9.98 24.06
N LYS A 62 -43.56 -8.72 24.08
CA LYS A 62 -44.01 -8.01 22.88
C LYS A 62 -42.86 -7.83 21.88
N ILE A 63 -41.69 -7.41 22.36
CA ILE A 63 -40.48 -7.26 21.53
C ILE A 63 -40.08 -8.61 20.94
N LEU A 64 -40.05 -9.67 21.76
CA LEU A 64 -39.78 -11.03 21.29
C LEU A 64 -40.75 -11.47 20.19
N LEU A 65 -42.05 -11.22 20.33
CA LEU A 65 -43.04 -11.58 19.30
C LEU A 65 -42.86 -10.83 17.98
N LEU A 66 -42.39 -9.57 18.02
CA LEU A 66 -42.08 -8.80 16.81
C LEU A 66 -40.83 -9.36 16.13
N LYS A 67 -39.77 -9.57 16.90
CA LYS A 67 -38.49 -10.14 16.42
C LYS A 67 -38.66 -11.55 15.88
N PHE A 68 -39.52 -12.36 16.51
CA PHE A 68 -39.87 -13.68 16.02
C PHE A 68 -40.59 -13.64 14.67
N LYS A 69 -41.45 -12.65 14.42
CA LYS A 69 -42.11 -12.48 13.11
C LYS A 69 -41.12 -12.03 12.03
N GLU A 70 -40.18 -11.16 12.37
CA GLU A 70 -39.10 -10.76 11.46
C GLU A 70 -38.24 -11.96 11.08
N PHE A 71 -37.87 -12.77 12.07
CA PHE A 71 -37.14 -14.02 11.86
C PHE A 71 -37.92 -15.01 10.98
N GLN A 72 -39.21 -15.21 11.26
CA GLN A 72 -40.07 -16.09 10.47
C GLN A 72 -40.17 -15.63 9.01
N LYS A 73 -40.28 -14.31 8.78
CA LYS A 73 -40.31 -13.76 7.43
C LYS A 73 -38.97 -13.99 6.72
N PHE A 74 -37.86 -13.74 7.41
CA PHE A 74 -36.52 -13.96 6.87
C PHE A 74 -36.29 -15.42 6.48
N VAL A 75 -36.66 -16.38 7.35
CA VAL A 75 -36.50 -17.82 7.05
C VAL A 75 -37.31 -18.23 5.83
N LYS A 76 -38.55 -17.74 5.67
CA LYS A 76 -39.36 -18.00 4.48
C LYS A 76 -38.77 -17.38 3.22
N ASP A 77 -38.35 -16.12 3.30
CA ASP A 77 -37.73 -15.42 2.17
C ASP A 77 -36.40 -16.10 1.75
N ALA A 78 -35.63 -16.58 2.72
CA ALA A 78 -34.40 -17.32 2.52
C ALA A 78 -34.66 -18.70 1.90
N GLU A 79 -35.65 -19.45 2.39
CA GLU A 79 -36.09 -20.72 1.82
C GLU A 79 -36.52 -20.55 0.35
N ASP A 80 -37.37 -19.57 0.05
CA ASP A 80 -37.85 -19.29 -1.31
C ASP A 80 -36.74 -18.80 -2.25
N THR A 81 -35.76 -18.05 -1.73
CA THR A 81 -34.63 -17.56 -2.51
C THR A 81 -33.66 -18.70 -2.81
N LEU A 82 -33.33 -19.51 -1.80
CA LEU A 82 -32.44 -20.66 -1.92
C LEU A 82 -33.03 -21.75 -2.82
N LEU A 83 -34.32 -22.07 -2.68
CA LEU A 83 -35.02 -22.99 -3.57
C LEU A 83 -35.05 -22.48 -5.01
N ARG A 84 -35.23 -21.16 -5.23
CA ARG A 84 -35.14 -20.58 -6.58
C ARG A 84 -33.73 -20.68 -7.14
N THR A 85 -32.68 -20.38 -6.37
CA THR A 85 -31.29 -20.50 -6.83
C THR A 85 -30.89 -21.94 -7.13
N VAL A 86 -31.33 -22.90 -6.31
CA VAL A 86 -31.10 -24.33 -6.53
C VAL A 86 -31.88 -24.84 -7.73
N HIS A 87 -33.13 -24.41 -7.91
CA HIS A 87 -33.93 -24.73 -9.09
C HIS A 87 -33.30 -24.11 -10.36
N THR A 88 -32.75 -22.90 -10.30
CA THR A 88 -32.02 -22.34 -11.45
C THR A 88 -30.71 -23.07 -11.74
N ALA A 89 -30.02 -23.60 -10.72
CA ALA A 89 -28.84 -24.45 -10.90
C ALA A 89 -29.19 -25.84 -11.45
N SER A 90 -30.36 -26.38 -11.07
CA SER A 90 -30.89 -27.67 -11.55
C SER A 90 -31.35 -27.64 -13.01
N PHE A 91 -31.67 -26.46 -13.56
CA PHE A 91 -32.08 -26.28 -14.96
C PHE A 91 -30.91 -26.09 -15.95
N GLY A 92 -29.70 -26.48 -15.59
CA GLY A 92 -28.55 -26.50 -16.50
C GLY A 92 -28.00 -25.11 -16.87
N VAL A 93 -28.35 -24.07 -16.11
CA VAL A 93 -27.61 -22.81 -16.12
C VAL A 93 -26.36 -23.07 -15.29
N GLU A 94 -25.18 -22.75 -15.82
CA GLU A 94 -23.92 -22.80 -15.07
C GLU A 94 -23.98 -21.71 -14.00
N VAL A 95 -24.65 -22.02 -12.90
CA VAL A 95 -24.74 -21.17 -11.73
C VAL A 95 -23.39 -21.32 -11.04
N ASP A 96 -22.64 -20.23 -11.03
CA ASP A 96 -21.36 -20.08 -10.36
C ASP A 96 -21.46 -20.66 -8.95
N MET A 97 -20.96 -21.90 -8.79
CA MET A 97 -21.03 -22.64 -7.53
C MET A 97 -20.41 -21.83 -6.40
N HIS A 98 -19.42 -20.99 -6.67
CA HIS A 98 -18.83 -20.10 -5.67
C HIS A 98 -19.77 -18.98 -5.28
N ARG A 99 -20.49 -18.38 -6.24
CA ARG A 99 -21.52 -17.38 -5.95
C ARG A 99 -22.68 -17.99 -5.14
N THR A 100 -23.20 -19.15 -5.53
CA THR A 100 -24.28 -19.81 -4.76
C THR A 100 -23.78 -20.27 -3.40
N THR A 101 -22.55 -20.77 -3.28
CA THR A 101 -21.95 -21.13 -1.99
C THR A 101 -21.76 -19.90 -1.10
N ASN A 102 -21.35 -18.76 -1.67
CA ASN A 102 -21.21 -17.49 -0.94
C ASN A 102 -22.58 -16.90 -0.53
N GLU A 103 -23.58 -16.97 -1.41
CA GLU A 103 -24.95 -16.54 -1.11
C GLU A 103 -25.59 -17.43 -0.04
N VAL A 104 -25.39 -18.75 -0.11
CA VAL A 104 -25.80 -19.73 0.91
C VAL A 104 -25.09 -19.48 2.23
N SER A 105 -23.77 -19.25 2.21
CA SER A 105 -22.98 -18.95 3.42
C SER A 105 -23.43 -17.65 4.08
N ALA A 106 -23.65 -16.59 3.30
CA ALA A 106 -24.15 -15.32 3.80
C ALA A 106 -25.57 -15.41 4.38
N VAL A 107 -26.42 -16.30 3.84
CA VAL A 107 -27.74 -16.61 4.41
C VAL A 107 -27.59 -17.35 5.74
N PHE A 108 -26.69 -18.32 5.83
CA PHE A 108 -26.40 -19.03 7.09
C PHE A 108 -25.81 -18.12 8.16
N ASP A 109 -24.89 -17.21 7.82
CA ASP A 109 -24.32 -16.24 8.76
C ASP A 109 -25.40 -15.30 9.32
N LYS A 110 -26.29 -14.81 8.45
CA LYS A 110 -27.42 -13.97 8.88
C LYS A 110 -28.41 -14.75 9.73
N LEU A 111 -28.65 -16.02 9.39
CA LEU A 111 -29.55 -16.88 10.14
C LEU A 111 -29.02 -17.18 11.55
N ASP A 112 -27.72 -17.44 11.69
CA ASP A 112 -27.06 -17.67 12.98
C ASP A 112 -27.09 -16.41 13.85
N ASN A 113 -26.80 -15.24 13.27
CA ASN A 113 -26.88 -13.96 13.97
C ASN A 113 -28.31 -13.65 14.46
N LEU A 114 -29.32 -13.82 13.61
CA LEU A 114 -30.71 -13.63 14.00
C LEU A 114 -31.19 -14.68 15.02
N GLY A 115 -30.69 -15.91 14.94
CA GLY A 115 -30.96 -16.98 15.91
C GLY A 115 -30.39 -16.67 17.30
N LYS A 116 -29.16 -16.14 17.36
CA LYS A 116 -28.53 -15.65 18.60
C LYS A 116 -29.31 -14.47 19.19
N GLU A 117 -29.69 -13.50 18.36
CA GLU A 117 -30.52 -12.35 18.77
C GLU A 117 -31.87 -12.82 19.34
N LEU A 118 -32.53 -13.78 18.68
CA LEU A 118 -33.79 -14.33 19.15
C LEU A 118 -33.65 -15.08 20.49
N THR A 119 -32.56 -15.82 20.69
CA THR A 119 -32.28 -16.53 21.94
C THR A 119 -32.10 -15.55 23.10
N ALA A 120 -31.40 -14.42 22.87
CA ALA A 120 -31.27 -13.35 23.86
C ALA A 120 -32.64 -12.74 24.23
N TYR A 121 -33.51 -12.49 23.25
CA TYR A 121 -34.87 -12.02 23.51
C TYR A 121 -35.75 -13.06 24.22
N GLN A 122 -35.55 -14.36 23.98
CA GLN A 122 -36.27 -15.42 24.69
C GLN A 122 -35.88 -15.50 26.17
N LEU A 123 -34.59 -15.33 26.48
CA LEU A 123 -34.08 -15.24 27.84
C LEU A 123 -34.64 -14.01 28.57
N ASP A 124 -34.57 -12.83 27.96
CA ASP A 124 -35.07 -11.59 28.57
C ASP A 124 -36.59 -11.60 28.77
N ALA A 125 -37.34 -12.14 27.82
CA ALA A 125 -38.80 -12.28 27.90
C ALA A 125 -39.28 -13.43 28.82
N ASN A 126 -38.36 -14.28 29.31
CA ASN A 126 -38.64 -15.53 30.02
C ASN A 126 -39.77 -16.31 29.32
N MET A 127 -39.59 -16.52 28.01
CA MET A 127 -40.56 -17.17 27.13
C MET A 127 -39.84 -17.81 25.94
N THR A 128 -40.06 -19.10 25.73
CA THR A 128 -39.53 -19.83 24.56
C THR A 128 -40.64 -19.97 23.52
N ILE A 129 -40.34 -19.63 22.27
CA ILE A 129 -41.24 -19.85 21.14
C ILE A 129 -40.65 -20.95 20.27
N ALA A 130 -41.37 -22.07 20.16
CA ALA A 130 -41.06 -23.15 19.25
C ALA A 130 -42.09 -23.18 18.13
N ASP A 131 -41.65 -22.93 16.89
CA ASP A 131 -42.49 -23.02 15.69
C ASP A 131 -41.97 -24.15 14.81
N ILE A 132 -42.78 -25.20 14.68
CA ILE A 132 -42.46 -26.40 13.91
C ILE A 132 -42.27 -26.05 12.43
N SER A 133 -43.00 -25.06 11.90
CA SER A 133 -42.86 -24.65 10.50
C SER A 133 -41.52 -24.00 10.21
N ILE A 134 -40.95 -23.27 11.18
CA ILE A 134 -39.62 -22.68 11.07
C ILE A 134 -38.56 -23.76 11.24
N ALA A 135 -38.73 -24.69 12.18
CA ALA A 135 -37.82 -25.82 12.34
C ALA A 135 -37.77 -26.69 11.07
N ASP A 136 -38.91 -26.91 10.42
CA ASP A 136 -39.00 -27.63 9.15
C ASP A 136 -38.34 -26.86 8.00
N ALA A 137 -38.57 -25.54 7.90
CA ALA A 137 -37.92 -24.68 6.89
C ALA A 137 -36.39 -24.65 7.07
N LEU A 138 -35.92 -24.55 8.32
CA LEU A 138 -34.50 -24.62 8.66
C LEU A 138 -33.88 -25.96 8.30
N ASN A 139 -34.57 -27.06 8.60
CA ASN A 139 -34.13 -28.40 8.20
C ASN A 139 -34.11 -28.55 6.67
N ARG A 140 -35.09 -27.98 5.94
CA ARG A 140 -35.09 -27.97 4.48
C ARG A 140 -33.93 -27.17 3.91
N ILE A 141 -33.64 -25.97 4.45
CA ILE A 141 -32.48 -25.15 4.07
C ILE A 141 -31.17 -25.90 4.36
N LYS A 142 -31.05 -26.56 5.52
CA LYS A 142 -29.86 -27.30 5.93
C LYS A 142 -29.64 -28.60 5.13
N ASN A 143 -30.71 -29.21 4.65
CA ASN A 143 -30.70 -30.45 3.88
C ASN A 143 -30.77 -30.23 2.35
N ILE A 144 -30.60 -29.00 1.86
CA ILE A 144 -30.40 -28.74 0.44
C ILE A 144 -29.12 -29.47 0.03
N SER A 145 -29.29 -30.61 -0.62
CA SER A 145 -28.19 -31.47 -1.07
C SER A 145 -27.56 -30.82 -2.30
N LEU A 146 -26.30 -30.39 -2.20
CA LEU A 146 -25.48 -29.95 -3.34
C LEU A 146 -24.89 -31.14 -4.13
N ASP A 147 -25.43 -32.35 -3.91
CA ASP A 147 -24.97 -33.55 -4.60
C ASP A 147 -25.62 -33.59 -5.99
N VAL A 148 -24.80 -33.37 -7.01
CA VAL A 148 -25.18 -33.52 -8.43
C VAL A 148 -25.40 -35.01 -8.68
N GLY A 149 -26.64 -35.46 -8.42
CA GLY A 149 -27.16 -36.69 -9.00
C GLY A 149 -27.10 -36.56 -10.51
N SER A 150 -26.19 -37.31 -11.13
CA SER A 150 -26.18 -37.57 -12.56
C SER A 150 -27.56 -38.05 -13.03
N ILE A 151 -27.91 -37.67 -14.27
CA ILE A 151 -29.14 -37.98 -15.06
C ILE A 151 -30.12 -36.79 -14.98
N GLU A 152 -30.28 -35.96 -16.00
CA GLU A 152 -30.63 -36.22 -17.40
C GLU A 152 -29.92 -35.23 -18.36
N GLU A 153 -29.74 -35.62 -19.62
CA GLU A 153 -29.07 -34.85 -20.68
C GLU A 153 -29.46 -33.35 -20.70
N PRO A 154 -28.51 -32.41 -20.56
CA PRO A 154 -28.80 -31.02 -20.75
C PRO A 154 -28.91 -30.76 -22.25
N VAL A 155 -29.94 -30.01 -22.65
CA VAL A 155 -29.88 -29.22 -23.87
C VAL A 155 -28.76 -28.21 -23.65
N GLY A 156 -27.54 -28.59 -24.03
CA GLY A 156 -26.33 -27.87 -23.69
C GLY A 156 -26.40 -26.41 -24.15
N LEU A 157 -26.14 -25.49 -23.22
CA LEU A 157 -25.86 -24.10 -23.55
C LEU A 157 -24.80 -24.07 -24.65
N SER A 158 -25.00 -23.21 -25.65
CA SER A 158 -24.02 -23.07 -26.71
C SER A 158 -22.67 -22.67 -26.12
N LYS A 159 -21.58 -23.23 -26.65
CA LYS A 159 -20.21 -22.80 -26.32
C LYS A 159 -20.03 -21.27 -26.47
N ARG A 160 -20.82 -20.64 -27.35
CA ARG A 160 -20.87 -19.18 -27.53
C ARG A 160 -21.57 -18.45 -26.38
N PHE A 161 -22.57 -19.05 -25.76
CA PHE A 161 -23.24 -18.47 -24.60
C PHE A 161 -22.38 -18.55 -23.35
N GLN A 162 -21.56 -19.59 -23.23
CA GLN A 162 -20.52 -19.65 -22.20
C GLN A 162 -19.47 -18.56 -22.41
N GLU A 163 -18.98 -18.40 -23.65
CA GLU A 163 -18.04 -17.31 -24.01
C GLU A 163 -18.64 -15.93 -23.67
N PHE A 164 -19.95 -15.74 -23.80
CA PHE A 164 -20.63 -14.50 -23.40
C PHE A 164 -20.51 -14.24 -21.90
N PHE A 165 -20.72 -15.25 -21.04
CA PHE A 165 -20.58 -15.08 -19.58
C PHE A 165 -19.13 -14.84 -19.17
N ASP A 166 -18.17 -15.54 -19.76
CA ASP A 166 -16.75 -15.35 -19.45
C ASP A 166 -16.30 -13.91 -19.76
N VAL A 167 -16.71 -13.37 -20.91
CA VAL A 167 -16.39 -11.99 -21.30
C VAL A 167 -17.17 -10.99 -20.43
N SER A 168 -18.38 -11.34 -19.97
CA SER A 168 -19.19 -10.50 -19.07
C SER A 168 -18.52 -10.39 -17.71
N ASN A 169 -18.02 -11.50 -17.17
CA ASN A 169 -17.28 -11.54 -15.91
C ASN A 169 -15.96 -10.76 -16.01
N GLN A 170 -15.26 -10.85 -17.15
CA GLN A 170 -14.09 -10.02 -17.40
C GLN A 170 -14.43 -8.53 -17.40
N LEU A 171 -15.54 -8.12 -18.01
CA LEU A 171 -15.99 -6.73 -17.99
C LEU A 171 -16.40 -6.27 -16.58
N GLU A 172 -17.10 -7.10 -15.82
CA GLU A 172 -17.46 -6.81 -14.43
C GLU A 172 -16.23 -6.69 -13.53
N SER A 173 -15.22 -7.55 -13.70
CA SER A 173 -13.95 -7.43 -12.99
C SER A 173 -13.21 -6.13 -13.32
N ALA A 174 -13.29 -5.66 -14.58
CA ALA A 174 -12.75 -4.36 -14.96
C ALA A 174 -13.50 -3.21 -14.26
N PHE A 175 -14.80 -3.34 -14.03
CA PHE A 175 -15.58 -2.33 -13.29
C PHE A 175 -15.22 -2.23 -11.80
N CYS A 176 -14.67 -3.28 -11.20
CA CYS A 176 -14.22 -3.25 -9.80
C CYS A 176 -12.96 -2.39 -9.59
N THR A 177 -12.24 -2.01 -10.65
CA THR A 177 -11.20 -0.98 -10.54
C THR A 177 -11.84 0.40 -10.40
N ASP A 178 -11.59 1.05 -9.26
CA ASP A 178 -12.16 2.35 -8.94
C ASP A 178 -11.42 3.45 -9.72
N ILE A 179 -12.17 4.26 -10.46
CA ILE A 179 -11.65 5.41 -11.21
C ILE A 179 -11.00 6.42 -10.25
N ASN A 180 -11.51 6.51 -9.00
CA ASN A 180 -11.00 7.43 -8.00
C ASN A 180 -9.73 6.93 -7.30
N THR A 181 -9.48 5.61 -7.24
CA THR A 181 -8.22 5.08 -6.67
C THR A 181 -6.99 5.46 -7.49
N CYS A 182 -7.20 5.86 -8.75
CA CYS A 182 -6.14 6.34 -9.61
C CYS A 182 -5.81 7.85 -9.34
N GLU A 183 -6.66 8.62 -8.66
CA GLU A 183 -6.38 10.03 -8.28
C GLU A 183 -5.19 10.18 -7.32
N HIS A 184 -4.77 9.09 -6.66
CA HIS A 184 -3.64 9.03 -5.75
C HIS A 184 -2.28 8.80 -6.44
N LEU A 185 -2.25 8.70 -7.77
CA LEU A 185 -0.99 8.63 -8.51
C LEU A 185 -0.33 10.02 -8.52
N ASP A 186 0.88 10.12 -7.97
CA ASP A 186 1.69 11.36 -7.92
C ASP A 186 1.95 11.95 -9.32
N ASN A 187 1.80 11.14 -10.38
CA ASN A 187 1.97 11.54 -11.77
C ASN A 187 0.63 11.60 -12.52
N ILE A 188 0.16 12.81 -12.84
CA ILE A 188 -1.10 13.06 -13.56
C ILE A 188 -1.09 12.44 -14.97
N VAL A 189 0.07 12.36 -15.63
CA VAL A 189 0.21 11.76 -16.95
C VAL A 189 -0.01 10.24 -16.89
N GLU A 190 0.53 9.61 -15.86
CA GLU A 190 0.35 8.18 -15.60
C GLU A 190 -1.12 7.87 -15.28
N PHE A 191 -1.74 8.69 -14.42
CA PHE A 191 -3.18 8.61 -14.11
C PHE A 191 -4.05 8.65 -15.36
N ILE A 192 -3.85 9.64 -16.22
CA ILE A 192 -4.64 9.82 -17.46
C ILE A 192 -4.43 8.61 -18.38
N THR A 193 -3.19 8.16 -18.54
CA THR A 193 -2.85 7.05 -19.43
C THR A 193 -3.50 5.74 -18.99
N VAL A 194 -3.36 5.38 -17.71
CA VAL A 194 -3.98 4.18 -17.12
C VAL A 194 -5.50 4.24 -17.21
N SER A 195 -6.09 5.39 -16.89
CA SER A 195 -7.54 5.59 -16.93
C SER A 195 -8.12 5.33 -18.32
N LEU A 196 -7.43 5.78 -19.37
CA LEU A 196 -7.89 5.61 -20.74
C LEU A 196 -7.69 4.21 -21.27
N GLU A 197 -6.59 3.56 -20.91
CA GLU A 197 -6.34 2.17 -21.29
C GLU A 197 -7.39 1.24 -20.68
N ASN A 198 -7.75 1.48 -19.41
CA ASN A 198 -8.88 0.80 -18.78
C ASN A 198 -10.20 1.04 -19.53
N GLY A 199 -10.43 2.26 -20.02
CA GLY A 199 -11.62 2.58 -20.82
C GLY A 199 -11.66 1.91 -22.19
N LYS A 200 -10.52 1.77 -22.87
CA LYS A 200 -10.44 1.00 -24.12
C LYS A 200 -10.75 -0.46 -23.88
N LYS A 201 -10.16 -1.05 -22.83
CA LYS A 201 -10.39 -2.45 -22.45
C LYS A 201 -11.87 -2.72 -22.13
N GLU A 202 -12.52 -1.84 -21.36
CA GLU A 202 -13.96 -1.92 -21.10
C GLU A 202 -14.79 -1.85 -22.41
N THR A 203 -14.43 -0.94 -23.33
CA THR A 203 -15.11 -0.78 -24.62
C THR A 203 -14.92 -1.99 -25.52
N GLU A 204 -13.71 -2.54 -25.59
CA GLU A 204 -13.38 -3.74 -26.37
C GLU A 204 -14.16 -4.96 -25.87
N LEU A 205 -14.20 -5.16 -24.56
CA LEU A 205 -14.97 -6.23 -23.93
C LEU A 205 -16.48 -6.07 -24.21
N MET A 206 -17.01 -4.84 -24.17
CA MET A 206 -18.40 -4.58 -24.53
C MET A 206 -18.69 -4.88 -26.01
N ILE A 207 -17.83 -4.48 -26.94
CA ILE A 207 -17.97 -4.79 -28.36
C ILE A 207 -17.94 -6.31 -28.58
N ARG A 208 -17.05 -7.01 -27.89
CA ARG A 208 -16.96 -8.47 -27.93
C ARG A 208 -18.24 -9.13 -27.41
N LEU A 209 -18.83 -8.64 -26.32
CA LEU A 209 -20.10 -9.13 -25.80
C LEU A 209 -21.26 -8.94 -26.78
N VAL A 210 -21.37 -7.77 -27.42
CA VAL A 210 -22.38 -7.50 -28.45
C VAL A 210 -22.21 -8.46 -29.63
N THR A 211 -20.97 -8.66 -30.08
CA THR A 211 -20.65 -9.56 -31.19
C THR A 211 -21.00 -11.01 -30.87
N ILE A 212 -20.72 -11.47 -29.64
CA ILE A 212 -21.08 -12.82 -29.21
C ILE A 212 -22.61 -12.94 -29.14
N ALA A 213 -23.29 -11.96 -28.52
CA ALA A 213 -24.74 -11.95 -28.36
C ALA A 213 -25.49 -11.98 -29.70
N ASP A 214 -24.94 -11.35 -30.74
CA ASP A 214 -25.54 -11.36 -32.07
C ASP A 214 -25.53 -12.73 -32.74
N ASN A 215 -24.57 -13.58 -32.38
CA ASN A 215 -24.38 -14.94 -32.91
C ASN A 215 -25.04 -16.03 -32.06
N LEU A 216 -25.84 -15.66 -31.05
CA LEU A 216 -26.56 -16.60 -30.18
C LEU A 216 -27.89 -17.04 -30.78
N THR A 217 -28.41 -18.18 -30.28
CA THR A 217 -29.77 -18.64 -30.62
C THR A 217 -30.83 -17.68 -30.07
N SER A 218 -32.03 -17.63 -30.66
CA SER A 218 -33.07 -16.67 -30.28
C SER A 218 -33.42 -16.68 -28.78
N HIS A 219 -33.35 -17.84 -28.12
CA HIS A 219 -33.60 -17.98 -26.69
C HIS A 219 -32.45 -17.41 -25.83
N GLU A 220 -31.21 -17.70 -26.19
CA GLU A 220 -30.00 -17.20 -25.51
C GLU A 220 -29.80 -15.69 -25.77
N LYS A 221 -30.09 -15.23 -26.99
CA LYS A 221 -29.98 -13.83 -27.41
C LYS A 221 -30.89 -12.91 -26.59
N ALA A 222 -32.10 -13.35 -26.23
CA ALA A 222 -32.99 -12.57 -25.38
C ALA A 222 -32.39 -12.34 -23.97
N LYS A 223 -31.77 -13.38 -23.38
CA LYS A 223 -31.09 -13.29 -22.08
C LYS A 223 -29.82 -12.45 -22.15
N ALA A 224 -29.00 -12.66 -23.18
CA ALA A 224 -27.79 -11.87 -23.42
C ALA A 224 -28.11 -10.37 -23.59
N ASN A 225 -29.20 -10.04 -24.30
CA ASN A 225 -29.62 -8.64 -24.49
C ASN A 225 -30.09 -7.97 -23.18
N ASP A 226 -30.75 -8.70 -22.27
CA ASP A 226 -31.10 -8.17 -20.95
C ASP A 226 -29.84 -7.81 -20.15
N ILE A 227 -28.85 -8.71 -20.12
CA ILE A 227 -27.56 -8.51 -19.46
C ILE A 227 -26.79 -7.33 -20.09
N LEU A 228 -26.67 -7.32 -21.43
CA LEU A 228 -26.06 -6.23 -22.19
C LEU A 228 -26.71 -4.88 -21.88
N SER A 229 -28.03 -4.81 -21.75
CA SER A 229 -28.72 -3.56 -21.44
C SER A 229 -28.33 -2.99 -20.06
N LYS A 230 -28.14 -3.87 -19.05
CA LYS A 230 -27.70 -3.50 -17.71
C LYS A 230 -26.23 -3.07 -17.71
N LEU A 231 -25.36 -3.87 -18.34
CA LEU A 231 -23.93 -3.57 -18.46
C LEU A 231 -23.70 -2.28 -19.23
N LYS A 232 -24.47 -2.02 -20.30
CA LYS A 232 -24.37 -0.78 -21.08
C LYS A 232 -24.69 0.44 -20.24
N ARG A 233 -25.74 0.38 -19.41
CA ARG A 233 -26.06 1.48 -18.49
C ARG A 233 -24.96 1.74 -17.46
N ILE A 234 -24.28 0.71 -16.98
CA ILE A 234 -23.14 0.83 -16.05
C ILE A 234 -21.93 1.43 -16.78
N MET A 235 -21.62 0.91 -17.97
CA MET A 235 -20.53 1.38 -18.82
C MET A 235 -20.72 2.86 -19.18
N ASP A 236 -21.91 3.29 -19.61
CA ASP A 236 -22.18 4.68 -19.97
C ASP A 236 -21.90 5.63 -18.78
N LYS A 237 -22.32 5.25 -17.56
CA LYS A 237 -22.04 6.03 -16.35
C LYS A 237 -20.55 6.07 -16.02
N ARG A 238 -19.84 4.96 -16.16
CA ARG A 238 -18.40 4.87 -15.90
C ARG A 238 -17.58 5.64 -16.93
N GLN A 239 -17.96 5.56 -18.19
CA GLN A 239 -17.33 6.29 -19.28
C GLN A 239 -17.50 7.80 -19.09
N GLU A 240 -18.69 8.23 -18.66
CA GLU A 240 -18.95 9.63 -18.31
C GLU A 240 -18.16 10.09 -17.08
N LEU A 241 -18.11 9.28 -16.02
CA LEU A 241 -17.31 9.58 -14.83
C LEU A 241 -15.82 9.71 -15.19
N ARG A 242 -15.26 8.72 -15.92
CA ARG A 242 -13.88 8.74 -16.42
C ARG A 242 -13.62 9.98 -17.26
N ARG A 243 -14.54 10.33 -18.17
CA ARG A 243 -14.44 11.54 -18.98
C ARG A 243 -14.28 12.73 -18.04
N VAL A 244 -15.27 13.02 -17.19
CA VAL A 244 -15.24 14.18 -16.27
C VAL A 244 -13.98 14.23 -15.42
N THR A 245 -13.53 13.11 -14.84
CA THR A 245 -12.31 13.08 -14.01
C THR A 245 -11.04 13.37 -14.82
N VAL A 246 -10.91 12.79 -16.02
CA VAL A 246 -9.76 13.08 -16.91
C VAL A 246 -9.80 14.53 -17.38
N GLU A 247 -10.97 15.06 -17.73
CA GLU A 247 -11.16 16.44 -18.15
C GLU A 247 -10.73 17.44 -17.04
N ASP A 248 -11.14 17.19 -15.79
CA ASP A 248 -10.75 17.99 -14.63
C ASP A 248 -9.23 17.91 -14.34
N CYS A 249 -8.63 16.72 -14.43
CA CYS A 249 -7.19 16.56 -14.23
C CYS A 249 -6.36 17.28 -15.31
N VAL A 250 -6.80 17.25 -16.56
CA VAL A 250 -6.17 18.00 -17.66
C VAL A 250 -6.29 19.51 -17.43
N GLU A 251 -7.47 19.99 -17.03
CA GLU A 251 -7.67 21.42 -16.76
C GLU A 251 -6.80 21.91 -15.60
N ARG A 252 -6.74 21.17 -14.48
CA ARG A 252 -5.84 21.49 -13.36
C ARG A 252 -4.36 21.49 -13.78
N SER A 253 -3.94 20.52 -14.59
CA SER A 253 -2.56 20.43 -15.08
C SER A 253 -2.17 21.62 -15.96
N LEU A 254 -3.05 22.02 -16.88
CA LEU A 254 -2.82 23.19 -17.75
C LEU A 254 -2.73 24.48 -16.93
N VAL A 255 -3.55 24.64 -15.90
CA VAL A 255 -3.49 25.80 -14.99
C VAL A 255 -2.15 25.84 -14.25
N ILE A 256 -1.68 24.70 -13.71
CA ILE A 256 -0.40 24.62 -13.01
C ILE A 256 0.76 24.92 -13.97
N LEU A 257 0.77 24.35 -15.17
CA LEU A 257 1.80 24.61 -16.18
C LEU A 257 1.86 26.08 -16.57
N THR A 258 0.70 26.73 -16.74
CA THR A 258 0.60 28.17 -17.04
C THR A 258 1.15 29.01 -15.89
N GLN A 259 0.81 28.69 -14.65
CA GLN A 259 1.33 29.42 -13.48
C GLN A 259 2.84 29.27 -13.33
N LYS A 260 3.38 28.06 -13.56
CA LYS A 260 4.83 27.83 -13.56
C LYS A 260 5.51 28.63 -14.67
N GLU A 261 4.93 28.69 -15.86
CA GLU A 261 5.43 29.46 -16.99
C GLU A 261 5.56 30.95 -16.67
N ASP A 262 4.47 31.57 -16.21
CA ASP A 262 4.46 33.01 -15.84
C ASP A 262 5.52 33.32 -14.75
N GLN A 263 5.72 32.41 -13.78
CA GLN A 263 6.75 32.56 -12.75
C GLN A 263 8.17 32.45 -13.31
N LEU A 264 8.42 31.50 -14.22
CA LEU A 264 9.73 31.30 -14.85
C LEU A 264 10.08 32.46 -15.78
N GLU A 265 9.12 32.95 -16.56
CA GLU A 265 9.31 34.15 -17.37
C GLU A 265 9.72 35.33 -16.49
N ALA A 266 9.00 35.60 -15.38
CA ALA A 266 9.32 36.70 -14.48
C ALA A 266 10.71 36.57 -13.81
N ILE A 267 11.14 35.36 -13.46
CA ILE A 267 12.48 35.11 -12.88
C ILE A 267 13.57 35.36 -13.91
N ILE A 268 13.43 34.79 -15.11
CA ILE A 268 14.42 34.88 -16.17
C ILE A 268 14.48 36.31 -16.73
N GLU A 269 13.36 37.01 -16.84
CA GLU A 269 13.32 38.43 -17.20
C GLU A 269 14.08 39.31 -16.19
N ARG A 270 13.92 39.04 -14.90
CA ARG A 270 14.68 39.74 -13.85
C ARG A 270 16.18 39.54 -14.04
N ASN A 271 16.62 38.29 -14.27
CA ASN A 271 18.03 37.99 -14.51
C ASN A 271 18.58 38.66 -15.79
N ILE A 272 17.77 38.76 -16.85
CA ILE A 272 18.11 39.49 -18.08
C ILE A 272 18.31 40.99 -17.79
N ASN A 273 17.39 41.60 -17.04
CA ASN A 273 17.44 43.02 -16.70
C ASN A 273 18.63 43.36 -15.79
N ASP A 274 18.93 42.47 -14.84
CA ASP A 274 20.03 42.60 -13.88
C ASP A 274 21.40 42.24 -14.49
N GLN A 275 21.43 41.77 -15.75
CA GLN A 275 22.62 41.27 -16.46
C GLN A 275 23.37 40.16 -15.70
N ASN A 276 22.67 39.37 -14.90
CA ASN A 276 23.24 38.30 -14.09
C ASN A 276 23.27 36.98 -14.87
N LEU A 277 24.37 36.74 -15.59
CA LEU A 277 24.51 35.58 -16.48
C LEU A 277 24.54 34.24 -15.72
N ASP A 278 25.18 34.19 -14.55
CA ASP A 278 25.37 32.94 -13.81
C ASP A 278 24.02 32.41 -13.29
N ASN A 279 23.18 33.32 -12.75
CA ASN A 279 21.82 32.98 -12.34
C ASN A 279 20.94 32.63 -13.54
N PHE A 280 21.09 33.35 -14.66
CA PHE A 280 20.37 33.08 -15.90
C PHE A 280 20.66 31.69 -16.47
N GLU A 281 21.94 31.31 -16.61
CA GLU A 281 22.34 29.99 -17.12
C GLU A 281 21.87 28.86 -16.18
N THR A 282 21.93 29.09 -14.88
CA THR A 282 21.44 28.12 -13.88
C THR A 282 19.92 27.95 -13.98
N ASP A 283 19.16 29.04 -14.00
CA ASP A 283 17.69 28.99 -14.09
C ASP A 283 17.20 28.45 -15.43
N GLU A 284 17.92 28.71 -16.52
CA GLU A 284 17.61 28.13 -17.83
C GLU A 284 17.74 26.60 -17.80
N VAL A 285 18.85 26.06 -17.31
CA VAL A 285 19.09 24.60 -17.29
C VAL A 285 18.21 23.90 -16.25
N THR A 286 18.13 24.45 -15.03
CA THR A 286 17.49 23.75 -13.91
C THR A 286 15.99 23.96 -13.82
N LYS A 287 15.43 24.99 -14.48
CA LYS A 287 13.99 25.29 -14.36
C LYS A 287 13.30 25.42 -15.71
N TRP A 288 13.83 26.23 -16.63
CA TRP A 288 13.19 26.43 -17.94
C TRP A 288 13.22 25.17 -18.81
N VAL A 289 14.37 24.51 -18.90
CA VAL A 289 14.50 23.25 -19.65
C VAL A 289 13.65 22.15 -19.01
N LEU A 290 13.65 22.00 -17.68
CA LEU A 290 12.80 21.01 -17.00
C LEU A 290 11.30 21.29 -17.19
N TRP A 291 10.87 22.55 -17.13
CA TRP A 291 9.47 22.90 -17.40
C TRP A 291 9.09 22.63 -18.86
N LYS A 292 10.00 22.89 -19.81
CA LYS A 292 9.79 22.50 -21.21
C LYS A 292 9.76 20.99 -21.37
N GLU A 293 10.55 20.23 -20.63
CA GLU A 293 10.45 18.76 -20.60
C GLU A 293 9.11 18.30 -20.00
N GLU A 294 8.58 18.95 -18.97
CA GLU A 294 7.22 18.67 -18.45
C GLU A 294 6.13 19.01 -19.51
N LEU A 295 6.28 20.13 -20.22
CA LEU A 295 5.39 20.52 -21.33
C LEU A 295 5.54 19.57 -22.54
N ASP A 296 6.75 19.10 -22.83
CA ASP A 296 7.08 18.21 -23.94
C ASP A 296 6.72 16.75 -23.64
N GLN A 297 6.79 16.31 -22.38
CA GLN A 297 6.17 15.07 -21.91
C GLN A 297 4.64 15.10 -22.11
N ALA A 298 4.04 16.30 -22.15
CA ALA A 298 2.65 16.50 -22.57
C ALA A 298 2.47 16.69 -24.10
N SER A 299 3.55 16.75 -24.91
CA SER A 299 3.50 17.25 -26.30
C SER A 299 3.85 16.24 -27.44
N PRO A 300 5.00 15.54 -27.50
CA PRO A 300 5.02 14.15 -28.05
C PRO A 300 6.35 13.35 -27.89
N LEU A 301 6.29 12.01 -27.88
CA LEU A 301 7.39 11.20 -28.47
C LEU A 301 7.12 11.03 -29.97
N PHE A 302 7.49 12.04 -30.76
CA PHE A 302 7.43 12.00 -32.23
C PHE A 302 8.76 11.41 -32.73
N THR A 303 8.66 10.37 -33.58
CA THR A 303 9.73 9.65 -34.32
C THR A 303 10.48 8.51 -33.62
N LEU A 304 9.83 7.35 -33.47
CA LEU A 304 9.99 6.20 -34.39
C LEU A 304 8.93 5.10 -34.11
N ILE A 305 8.17 4.78 -35.15
CA ILE A 305 7.52 3.49 -35.47
C ILE A 305 6.75 2.76 -34.35
N GLY A 306 5.42 2.88 -34.39
CA GLY A 306 4.53 1.71 -34.48
C GLY A 306 4.46 0.74 -33.29
N SER A 307 4.06 1.20 -32.10
CA SER A 307 3.31 0.36 -31.16
C SER A 307 2.64 1.17 -30.04
N GLY A 308 1.31 1.13 -29.99
CA GLY A 308 0.56 0.97 -28.73
C GLY A 308 0.29 2.16 -27.79
N ASN A 309 1.19 3.15 -27.62
CA ASN A 309 1.02 4.10 -26.51
C ASN A 309 0.44 5.45 -26.98
N GLN A 310 -0.85 5.66 -26.72
CA GLN A 310 -1.55 6.92 -27.00
C GLN A 310 -1.21 7.96 -25.94
N SER A 311 -0.53 9.02 -26.38
CA SER A 311 0.00 10.10 -25.53
C SER A 311 -1.00 11.25 -25.30
N LEU A 312 -0.80 12.03 -24.24
CA LEU A 312 -1.65 13.12 -23.72
C LEU A 312 -2.00 14.20 -24.75
N THR A 313 -1.16 14.38 -25.76
CA THR A 313 -1.38 15.29 -26.90
C THR A 313 -2.41 14.78 -27.90
N MET A 314 -2.50 13.46 -28.12
CA MET A 314 -3.57 12.85 -28.91
C MET A 314 -4.90 12.94 -28.15
N LEU A 315 -4.86 12.94 -26.82
CA LEU A 315 -6.03 13.15 -25.97
C LEU A 315 -6.53 14.58 -26.01
N ILE A 316 -5.67 15.57 -25.84
CA ILE A 316 -6.05 16.98 -25.96
C ILE A 316 -6.49 17.31 -27.39
N LYS A 317 -5.82 16.76 -28.42
CA LYS A 317 -6.23 16.95 -29.82
C LYS A 317 -7.58 16.32 -30.17
N ASN A 318 -7.94 15.20 -29.54
CA ASN A 318 -9.23 14.53 -29.74
C ASN A 318 -10.34 15.00 -28.77
N SER A 319 -10.06 15.92 -27.86
CA SER A 319 -11.00 16.43 -26.87
C SER A 319 -11.26 17.94 -27.02
N ASN A 320 -11.86 18.53 -25.98
CA ASN A 320 -12.47 19.86 -25.92
C ASN A 320 -11.60 20.95 -26.56
N ILE A 321 -12.17 21.73 -27.48
CA ILE A 321 -11.49 22.79 -28.25
C ILE A 321 -10.76 23.79 -27.33
N LYS A 322 -11.31 24.01 -26.12
CA LYS A 322 -10.72 24.91 -25.11
C LYS A 322 -9.29 24.52 -24.70
N TRP A 323 -9.00 23.23 -24.49
CA TRP A 323 -7.67 22.80 -24.04
C TRP A 323 -6.63 22.82 -25.14
N ARG A 324 -7.05 22.56 -26.40
CA ARG A 324 -6.19 22.73 -27.56
C ARG A 324 -5.66 24.15 -27.66
N ASN A 325 -6.58 25.13 -27.62
CA ASN A 325 -6.19 26.54 -27.69
C ASN A 325 -5.25 26.92 -26.53
N SER A 326 -5.55 26.47 -25.30
CA SER A 326 -4.73 26.77 -24.13
C SER A 326 -3.32 26.17 -24.23
N LEU A 327 -3.20 24.93 -24.74
CA LEU A 327 -1.93 24.27 -24.95
C LEU A 327 -1.13 24.91 -26.10
N ASP A 328 -1.79 25.23 -27.21
CA ASP A 328 -1.17 25.91 -28.35
C ASP A 328 -0.64 27.30 -27.93
N GLU A 329 -1.39 28.05 -27.11
CA GLU A 329 -0.95 29.32 -26.52
C GLU A 329 0.30 29.15 -25.64
N LEU A 330 0.35 28.11 -24.80
CA LEU A 330 1.50 27.77 -23.96
C LEU A 330 2.75 27.41 -24.79
N VAL A 331 2.58 26.61 -25.83
CA VAL A 331 3.66 26.23 -26.76
C VAL A 331 4.18 27.45 -27.52
N GLU A 332 3.28 28.33 -27.97
CA GLU A 332 3.66 29.59 -28.64
C GLU A 332 4.42 30.53 -27.69
N LYS A 333 3.95 30.69 -26.45
CA LYS A 333 4.65 31.44 -25.39
C LYS A 333 6.07 30.89 -25.16
N ALA A 334 6.20 29.57 -25.01
CA ALA A 334 7.49 28.92 -24.81
C ALA A 334 8.46 29.18 -25.98
N ALA A 335 7.98 29.05 -27.22
CA ALA A 335 8.80 29.32 -28.41
C ALA A 335 9.23 30.80 -28.50
N ASN A 336 8.34 31.72 -28.17
CA ASN A 336 8.63 33.16 -28.13
C ASN A 336 9.69 33.48 -27.05
N PHE A 337 9.60 32.83 -25.90
CA PHE A 337 10.56 32.99 -24.81
C PHE A 337 11.93 32.39 -25.15
N ASP A 338 11.98 31.22 -25.80
CA ASP A 338 13.23 30.62 -26.30
C ASP A 338 13.93 31.55 -27.31
N ALA A 339 13.18 32.16 -28.23
CA ALA A 339 13.73 33.12 -29.17
C ALA A 339 14.35 34.34 -28.43
N ARG A 340 13.76 34.73 -27.29
CA ARG A 340 14.23 35.84 -26.46
C ARG A 340 15.48 35.49 -25.66
N ILE A 341 15.52 34.29 -25.05
CA ILE A 341 16.70 33.70 -24.42
C ILE A 341 17.88 33.66 -25.41
N MET A 342 17.64 33.18 -26.63
CA MET A 342 18.67 33.10 -27.67
C MET A 342 19.18 34.49 -28.11
N ARG A 343 18.29 35.48 -28.21
CA ARG A 343 18.68 36.88 -28.48
C ARG A 343 19.58 37.43 -27.38
N PHE A 344 19.25 37.19 -26.11
CA PHE A 344 20.06 37.63 -24.97
C PHE A 344 21.45 37.00 -24.97
N LYS A 345 21.55 35.67 -25.11
CA LYS A 345 22.83 34.95 -25.24
C LYS A 345 23.70 35.52 -26.37
N ASN A 346 23.10 35.81 -27.52
CA ASN A 346 23.81 36.41 -28.65
C ASN A 346 24.31 37.84 -28.38
N ILE A 347 23.51 38.68 -27.72
CA ILE A 347 23.91 40.04 -27.33
C ILE A 347 25.08 39.97 -26.33
N PHE A 348 24.98 39.09 -25.34
CA PHE A 348 26.02 38.91 -24.33
C PHE A 348 27.32 38.38 -24.94
N ALA A 349 27.24 37.34 -25.79
CA ALA A 349 28.40 36.81 -26.50
C ALA A 349 29.09 37.86 -27.40
N LYS A 350 28.31 38.74 -28.05
CA LYS A 350 28.85 39.88 -28.81
C LYS A 350 29.53 40.89 -27.90
N SER A 351 28.95 41.20 -26.73
CA SER A 351 29.54 42.09 -25.73
C SER A 351 30.89 41.54 -25.22
N LYS A 352 30.91 40.27 -24.79
CA LYS A 352 32.12 39.58 -24.31
C LYS A 352 33.22 39.51 -25.37
N ARG A 353 32.87 39.19 -26.63
CA ARG A 353 33.84 39.21 -27.76
C ARG A 353 34.38 40.62 -28.03
N ARG A 354 33.54 41.65 -27.93
CA ARG A 354 33.97 43.05 -28.09
C ARG A 354 34.94 43.43 -26.98
N GLU A 355 34.63 43.07 -25.74
CA GLU A 355 35.49 43.30 -24.58
C GLU A 355 36.84 42.59 -24.71
N GLN A 356 36.86 41.30 -25.07
CA GLN A 356 38.09 40.55 -25.32
C GLN A 356 38.95 41.17 -26.43
N ARG A 357 38.34 41.60 -27.54
CA ARG A 357 39.07 42.29 -28.63
C ARG A 357 39.67 43.61 -28.17
N ILE A 358 38.97 44.35 -27.32
CA ILE A 358 39.48 45.62 -26.79
C ILE A 358 40.60 45.37 -25.79
N SER A 359 40.45 44.38 -24.91
CA SER A 359 41.51 43.96 -23.98
C SER A 359 42.78 43.53 -24.73
N ALA A 360 42.65 42.73 -25.79
CA ALA A 360 43.79 42.35 -26.64
C ALA A 360 44.45 43.54 -27.35
N LYS A 361 43.65 44.48 -27.87
CA LYS A 361 44.16 45.73 -28.49
C LYS A 361 44.85 46.63 -27.47
N LEU A 362 44.30 46.72 -26.25
CA LEU A 362 44.87 47.49 -25.17
C LEU A 362 46.22 46.89 -24.73
N ALA A 363 46.33 45.57 -24.64
CA ALA A 363 47.59 44.89 -24.33
C ALA A 363 48.64 45.11 -25.42
N ALA A 364 48.25 45.05 -26.70
CA ALA A 364 49.16 45.36 -27.82
C ALA A 364 49.59 46.83 -27.81
N PHE A 365 48.66 47.75 -27.52
CA PHE A 365 48.95 49.18 -27.40
C PHE A 365 49.88 49.49 -26.22
N ALA A 366 49.65 48.85 -25.07
CA ALA A 366 50.53 48.99 -23.89
C ALA A 366 51.97 48.60 -24.22
N LYS A 367 52.18 47.44 -24.86
CA LYS A 367 53.52 47.00 -25.31
C LYS A 367 54.15 47.98 -26.29
N TRP A 368 53.36 48.52 -27.22
CA TRP A 368 53.85 49.52 -28.15
C TRP A 368 54.25 50.82 -27.45
N VAL A 369 53.47 51.29 -26.47
CA VAL A 369 53.82 52.44 -25.63
C VAL A 369 55.14 52.19 -24.89
N ASP A 370 55.32 51.02 -24.27
CA ASP A 370 56.55 50.68 -23.56
C ASP A 370 57.78 50.72 -24.50
N LEU A 371 57.68 50.13 -25.69
CA LEU A 371 58.76 50.15 -26.69
C LEU A 371 59.08 51.56 -27.19
N MET A 372 58.07 52.40 -27.38
CA MET A 372 58.25 53.78 -27.83
C MET A 372 58.88 54.66 -26.75
N GLU A 373 58.51 54.47 -25.47
CA GLU A 373 59.18 55.15 -24.36
C GLU A 373 60.66 54.76 -24.29
N GLU A 374 61.00 53.48 -24.50
CA GLU A 374 62.39 53.05 -24.62
C GLU A 374 63.12 53.69 -25.81
N ASP A 375 62.48 53.78 -26.98
CA ASP A 375 63.07 54.41 -28.17
C ASP A 375 63.28 55.91 -27.99
N ILE A 376 62.36 56.61 -27.30
CA ILE A 376 62.54 58.01 -26.90
C ILE A 376 63.73 58.14 -25.95
N ASN A 377 63.83 57.30 -24.92
CA ASN A 377 64.96 57.33 -23.98
C ASN A 377 66.30 57.06 -24.70
N ARG A 378 66.33 56.11 -25.64
CA ARG A 378 67.51 55.82 -26.49
C ARG A 378 67.86 57.03 -27.37
N ALA A 379 66.88 57.65 -28.02
CA ALA A 379 67.10 58.84 -28.85
C ALA A 379 67.55 60.05 -28.01
N GLU A 380 67.00 60.22 -26.80
CA GLU A 380 67.38 61.28 -25.87
C GLU A 380 68.83 61.15 -25.38
N SER A 381 69.35 59.91 -25.27
CA SER A 381 70.72 59.59 -24.85
C SER A 381 71.80 59.76 -25.92
N LEU A 382 71.44 60.13 -27.15
CA LEU A 382 72.40 60.40 -28.22
C LEU A 382 73.08 61.76 -28.04
N ASP A 383 74.41 61.79 -28.10
CA ASP A 383 75.22 63.02 -27.95
C ASP A 383 75.13 63.94 -29.19
N ASN A 384 74.83 63.39 -30.37
CA ASN A 384 74.71 64.16 -31.61
C ASN A 384 73.33 64.83 -31.72
N ALA A 385 73.29 66.16 -31.56
CA ALA A 385 72.07 66.96 -31.59
C ALA A 385 71.26 66.81 -32.90
N VAL A 386 71.92 66.67 -34.05
CA VAL A 386 71.25 66.55 -35.36
C VAL A 386 70.60 65.18 -35.51
N GLU A 387 71.31 64.13 -35.10
CA GLU A 387 70.82 62.74 -35.17
C GLU A 387 69.71 62.51 -34.14
N LYS A 388 69.85 63.07 -32.94
CA LYS A 388 68.80 63.11 -31.91
C LYS A 388 67.53 63.77 -32.42
N ALA A 389 67.63 64.96 -33.02
CA ALA A 389 66.47 65.67 -33.56
C ALA A 389 65.80 64.91 -34.71
N ALA A 390 66.59 64.32 -35.63
CA ALA A 390 66.07 63.51 -36.73
C ALA A 390 65.34 62.25 -36.22
N ARG A 391 65.89 61.58 -35.20
CA ARG A 391 65.31 60.37 -34.62
C ARG A 391 64.05 60.66 -33.82
N LEU A 392 64.03 61.72 -33.02
CA LEU A 392 62.82 62.19 -32.33
C LEU A 392 61.72 62.61 -33.31
N ARG A 393 62.06 63.27 -34.43
CA ARG A 393 61.08 63.61 -35.49
C ARG A 393 60.49 62.36 -36.16
N SER A 394 61.30 61.32 -36.37
CA SER A 394 60.83 60.03 -36.88
C SER A 394 59.86 59.36 -35.90
N ILE A 395 60.20 59.33 -34.62
CA ILE A 395 59.36 58.79 -33.54
C ILE A 395 58.04 59.58 -33.44
N TYR A 396 58.09 60.92 -33.50
CA TYR A 396 56.89 61.77 -33.49
C TYR A 396 55.91 61.42 -34.63
N ASN A 397 56.42 61.22 -35.85
CA ASN A 397 55.60 60.81 -36.98
C ASN A 397 54.96 59.42 -36.79
N ILE A 398 55.67 58.49 -36.15
CA ILE A 398 55.15 57.15 -35.81
C ILE A 398 54.08 57.22 -34.70
N CYS A 399 54.24 58.12 -33.73
CA CYS A 399 53.20 58.38 -32.73
C CYS A 399 51.94 58.95 -33.37
N LEU A 400 52.07 59.92 -34.28
CA LEU A 400 50.93 60.51 -35.00
C LEU A 400 50.12 59.47 -35.79
N SER A 401 50.75 58.43 -36.36
CA SER A 401 50.02 57.37 -37.06
C SER A 401 49.11 56.54 -36.15
N HIS A 402 49.34 56.54 -34.83
CA HIS A 402 48.53 55.83 -33.84
C HIS A 402 47.39 56.66 -33.23
N ARG A 403 47.32 57.97 -33.50
CA ARG A 403 46.29 58.88 -32.97
C ARG A 403 44.86 58.40 -33.19
N LYS A 404 44.54 57.88 -34.39
CA LYS A 404 43.21 57.32 -34.72
C LYS A 404 42.83 56.12 -33.84
N LEU A 405 43.82 55.32 -33.41
CA LEU A 405 43.58 54.17 -32.53
C LEU A 405 43.30 54.64 -31.09
N VAL A 406 44.03 55.66 -30.62
CA VAL A 406 43.83 56.29 -29.31
C VAL A 406 42.45 56.93 -29.21
N ASP A 407 42.03 57.70 -30.22
CA ASP A 407 40.68 58.30 -30.27
C ASP A 407 39.57 57.23 -30.22
N LYS A 408 39.81 56.07 -30.86
CA LYS A 408 38.87 54.93 -30.86
C LYS A 408 38.81 54.18 -29.53
N LEU A 409 39.92 54.15 -28.78
CA LEU A 409 39.95 53.56 -27.43
C LEU A 409 39.26 54.49 -26.42
N LEU A 410 39.50 55.80 -26.48
CA LEU A 410 38.86 56.79 -25.60
C LEU A 410 37.35 56.92 -25.82
N SER A 411 36.88 56.76 -27.06
CA SER A 411 35.44 56.82 -27.38
C SER A 411 34.66 55.54 -27.07
N SER A 412 35.32 54.47 -26.64
CA SER A 412 34.65 53.20 -26.34
C SER A 412 34.08 53.17 -24.92
N LYS A 413 32.75 53.13 -24.79
CA LYS A 413 32.06 52.89 -23.51
C LYS A 413 32.35 51.46 -23.04
N LEU A 414 33.09 51.33 -21.95
CA LEU A 414 33.57 50.05 -21.42
C LEU A 414 33.47 50.03 -19.90
N ASP A 415 33.64 48.81 -19.38
CA ASP A 415 33.62 48.51 -17.96
C ASP A 415 34.64 49.35 -17.16
N PRO A 416 34.36 49.74 -15.90
CA PRO A 416 35.17 50.69 -15.14
C PRO A 416 36.65 50.32 -15.02
N SER A 417 36.96 49.03 -14.91
CA SER A 417 38.33 48.51 -14.82
C SER A 417 39.11 48.67 -16.13
N ASN A 418 38.46 48.42 -17.27
CA ASN A 418 39.08 48.58 -18.59
C ASN A 418 39.18 50.06 -18.98
N SER A 419 38.19 50.87 -18.59
CA SER A 419 38.19 52.31 -18.80
C SER A 419 39.36 53.02 -18.10
N SER A 420 39.65 52.67 -16.85
CA SER A 420 40.80 53.22 -16.10
C SER A 420 42.15 52.84 -16.73
N LYS A 421 42.32 51.59 -17.17
CA LYS A 421 43.53 51.14 -17.88
C LYS A 421 43.71 51.83 -19.24
N ILE A 422 42.64 52.00 -20.01
CA ILE A 422 42.68 52.75 -21.29
C ILE A 422 43.16 54.17 -21.04
N LYS A 423 42.57 54.85 -20.05
CA LYS A 423 42.95 56.22 -19.70
C LYS A 423 44.43 56.32 -19.34
N PHE A 424 44.93 55.43 -18.49
CA PHE A 424 46.34 55.38 -18.10
C PHE A 424 47.30 55.26 -19.31
N HIS A 425 47.03 54.33 -20.24
CA HIS A 425 47.90 54.17 -21.42
C HIS A 425 47.76 55.31 -22.43
N CYS A 426 46.57 55.91 -22.57
CA CYS A 426 46.37 57.10 -23.39
C CYS A 426 47.10 58.32 -22.83
N ASP A 427 47.09 58.51 -21.50
CA ASP A 427 47.83 59.60 -20.84
C ASP A 427 49.34 59.47 -21.07
N ARG A 428 49.89 58.24 -20.97
CA ARG A 428 51.29 57.94 -21.35
C ARG A 428 51.58 58.29 -22.82
N TYR A 429 50.67 57.93 -23.73
CA TYR A 429 50.80 58.31 -25.14
C TYR A 429 50.86 59.82 -25.36
N PHE A 430 49.99 60.60 -24.72
CA PHE A 430 50.04 62.06 -24.85
C PHE A 430 51.32 62.65 -24.24
N ALA A 431 51.79 62.11 -23.11
CA ALA A 431 53.06 62.51 -22.51
C ALA A 431 54.26 62.24 -23.43
N MET A 432 54.29 61.09 -24.11
CA MET A 432 55.30 60.79 -25.14
C MET A 432 55.21 61.76 -26.32
N LEU A 433 54.01 62.03 -26.82
CA LEU A 433 53.79 62.94 -27.94
C LEU A 433 54.37 64.33 -27.64
N HIS A 434 54.13 64.85 -26.43
CA HIS A 434 54.70 66.10 -25.94
C HIS A 434 56.22 66.06 -25.78
N ARG A 435 56.80 64.96 -25.29
CA ARG A 435 58.26 64.78 -25.18
C ARG A 435 58.97 64.81 -26.53
N THR A 436 58.32 64.28 -27.57
CA THR A 436 58.86 64.23 -28.93
C THR A 436 58.57 65.48 -29.76
N ASP A 437 57.69 66.36 -29.29
CA ASP A 437 57.36 67.62 -29.95
C ASP A 437 58.49 68.62 -29.73
N LEU A 438 59.46 68.60 -30.64
CA LEU A 438 60.54 69.57 -30.70
C LEU A 438 59.97 70.90 -31.21
N GLN A 439 59.53 71.76 -30.29
CA GLN A 439 59.47 73.19 -30.54
C GLN A 439 60.91 73.68 -30.84
N ASP A 440 61.04 74.34 -31.98
CA ASP A 440 62.23 74.99 -32.55
C ASP A 440 63.15 74.12 -33.44
N LEU A 441 62.85 74.10 -34.74
CA LEU A 441 63.82 74.27 -35.85
C LEU A 441 63.06 74.54 -37.18
N PRO A 442 63.64 75.35 -38.08
CA PRO A 442 62.90 76.12 -39.08
C PRO A 442 62.40 75.28 -40.27
N GLU A 443 61.28 75.75 -40.83
CA GLU A 443 60.75 75.31 -42.11
C GLU A 443 61.78 75.46 -43.24
N GLU A 444 62.12 74.36 -43.90
CA GLU A 444 62.54 74.40 -45.30
C GLU A 444 61.76 73.40 -46.13
N ARG A 445 61.35 73.90 -47.29
CA ARG A 445 60.32 73.37 -48.19
C ARG A 445 60.78 72.10 -48.92
N ALA A 446 59.82 71.18 -49.00
CA ALA A 446 59.45 70.33 -50.13
C ALA A 446 60.52 69.91 -51.16
N VAL A 447 60.76 68.60 -51.23
CA VAL A 447 60.91 67.91 -52.52
C VAL A 447 60.02 66.67 -52.54
N SER A 448 59.06 66.72 -53.45
CA SER A 448 58.25 65.62 -53.97
C SER A 448 59.14 64.47 -54.47
N ASN A 449 58.78 63.22 -54.18
CA ASN A 449 58.89 62.16 -55.18
C ASN A 449 57.85 61.07 -54.92
N HIS A 450 57.03 60.89 -55.95
CA HIS A 450 56.05 59.85 -56.17
C HIS A 450 56.65 58.45 -55.98
N PHE A 451 55.93 57.55 -55.29
CA PHE A 451 55.76 56.17 -55.71
C PHE A 451 54.44 55.64 -55.15
N ALA A 452 53.38 55.83 -55.94
CA ALA A 452 52.24 54.93 -55.95
C ALA A 452 52.29 54.24 -57.32
N ASP A 453 52.70 52.97 -57.33
CA ASP A 453 52.13 51.96 -58.23
C ASP A 453 52.73 50.58 -57.92
N LEU A 454 51.88 49.71 -57.40
CA LEU A 454 51.73 48.31 -57.81
C LEU A 454 50.48 47.79 -57.11
N ALA A 455 49.33 48.11 -57.71
CA ALA A 455 48.07 47.48 -57.39
C ALA A 455 47.80 46.32 -58.35
N SER A 456 47.34 45.20 -57.79
CA SER A 456 46.33 44.26 -58.33
C SER A 456 46.67 43.48 -59.61
N SER A 457 46.25 42.24 -59.88
CA SER A 457 45.03 41.44 -59.64
C SER A 457 45.39 39.99 -60.07
N SER A 458 44.81 38.87 -59.61
CA SER A 458 43.41 38.41 -59.70
C SER A 458 43.25 37.13 -58.81
N VAL A 459 42.22 36.95 -57.95
CA VAL A 459 40.80 36.64 -58.24
C VAL A 459 40.71 35.22 -58.87
N LEU A 460 40.00 34.20 -58.37
CA LEU A 460 38.81 34.09 -57.51
C LEU A 460 38.55 32.59 -57.19
N SER A 461 37.76 32.35 -56.12
CA SER A 461 36.85 31.19 -55.93
C SER A 461 37.52 29.84 -55.61
N GLN A 462 37.11 29.04 -54.61
CA GLN A 462 35.76 28.81 -54.09
C GLN A 462 35.88 28.06 -52.75
N ARG A 463 35.02 28.41 -51.77
CA ARG A 463 34.34 27.58 -50.72
C ARG A 463 34.96 26.22 -50.32
N ALA A 464 34.94 25.74 -49.08
CA ALA A 464 34.34 26.15 -47.80
C ALA A 464 34.75 25.13 -46.70
N GLN A 465 34.64 25.56 -45.43
CA GLN A 465 34.35 24.80 -44.19
C GLN A 465 35.42 23.81 -43.62
N ILE A 466 36.01 24.12 -42.45
CA ILE A 466 35.62 23.74 -41.05
C ILE A 466 35.97 22.26 -40.76
N ILE A 467 37.09 21.95 -40.10
CA ILE A 467 37.33 21.79 -38.64
C ILE A 467 36.74 20.49 -38.02
N SER A 468 37.67 19.58 -37.66
CA SER A 468 37.68 18.60 -36.55
C SER A 468 36.73 17.37 -36.64
N ILE A 469 36.97 16.15 -36.13
CA ILE A 469 37.72 15.57 -34.98
C ILE A 469 38.02 14.07 -35.28
N LEU A 470 39.13 13.52 -34.73
CA LEU A 470 39.50 12.11 -34.34
C LEU A 470 38.94 10.92 -35.16
N GLN A 471 39.69 9.85 -35.48
CA GLN A 471 40.38 8.93 -34.55
C GLN A 471 41.07 7.82 -35.38
N LEU A 472 41.95 7.03 -34.72
CA LEU A 472 42.53 5.72 -35.08
C LEU A 472 43.99 5.72 -35.56
N SER A 473 44.88 5.32 -34.65
CA SER A 473 45.65 4.09 -34.83
C SER A 473 46.17 3.56 -33.49
N LEU A 474 45.84 2.30 -33.22
CA LEU A 474 46.33 1.43 -32.16
C LEU A 474 47.42 0.51 -32.74
N SER A 475 48.47 0.27 -31.96
CA SER A 475 49.35 -0.91 -32.00
C SER A 475 49.92 -1.00 -30.57
N SER A 476 49.53 -1.95 -29.71
CA SER A 476 49.75 -3.42 -29.69
C SER A 476 50.79 -3.81 -28.62
N LEU A 477 50.54 -4.99 -28.02
CA LEU A 477 51.30 -5.80 -27.06
C LEU A 477 51.19 -5.47 -25.56
N SER A 478 51.16 -6.44 -24.63
CA SER A 478 50.74 -7.86 -24.54
C SER A 478 51.16 -8.37 -23.13
N THR A 479 50.63 -9.54 -22.74
CA THR A 479 51.02 -10.46 -21.63
C THR A 479 50.44 -10.11 -20.24
N SER A 480 50.00 -11.04 -19.39
CA SER A 480 49.79 -12.50 -19.41
C SER A 480 49.28 -12.89 -18.01
N GLY A 481 48.61 -14.05 -17.86
CA GLY A 481 48.66 -14.82 -16.60
C GLY A 481 47.32 -15.35 -16.10
N ASN A 482 47.03 -16.60 -16.46
CA ASN A 482 46.11 -17.50 -15.74
C ASN A 482 46.62 -17.79 -14.32
N GLU A 483 45.73 -18.17 -13.41
CA GLU A 483 45.80 -19.43 -12.64
C GLU A 483 44.47 -19.69 -11.93
N ASN A 484 44.16 -20.98 -11.78
CA ASN A 484 42.87 -21.59 -11.44
C ASN A 484 42.77 -21.96 -9.94
N ASP A 485 41.63 -22.60 -9.63
CA ASP A 485 41.37 -23.68 -8.63
C ASP A 485 40.62 -23.22 -7.36
N GLU A 486 39.32 -23.55 -7.25
CA GLU A 486 38.68 -24.81 -6.77
C GLU A 486 38.29 -24.66 -5.28
N ASP A 487 37.00 -24.54 -4.96
CA ASP A 487 36.04 -25.60 -4.60
C ASP A 487 36.20 -26.20 -3.20
N GLN A 488 35.14 -26.08 -2.39
CA GLN A 488 34.70 -27.14 -1.46
C GLN A 488 33.28 -26.86 -0.93
N SER A 489 32.32 -27.62 -1.44
CA SER A 489 31.02 -27.87 -0.80
C SER A 489 30.99 -29.33 -0.36
N HIS A 490 30.56 -29.58 0.89
CA HIS A 490 30.41 -30.92 1.42
C HIS A 490 29.06 -31.51 1.02
N HIS A 491 29.11 -32.74 0.51
CA HIS A 491 27.99 -33.62 0.29
C HIS A 491 27.23 -33.95 1.60
N ALA A 492 25.91 -33.95 1.53
CA ALA A 492 25.05 -34.75 2.40
C ALA A 492 24.03 -35.51 1.53
N GLU A 493 23.93 -36.81 1.78
CA GLU A 493 23.23 -37.82 1.00
C GLU A 493 21.69 -37.78 1.14
N MET A 494 21.06 -38.18 0.03
CA MET A 494 19.76 -38.82 -0.18
C MET A 494 18.77 -38.95 1.00
N SER A 495 17.55 -38.43 0.77
CA SER A 495 16.33 -39.22 0.97
C SER A 495 15.32 -38.94 -0.14
N SER A 496 14.80 -40.04 -0.71
CA SER A 496 13.97 -40.16 -1.90
C SER A 496 12.55 -39.58 -1.77
N TYR A 497 12.12 -38.76 -2.73
CA TYR A 497 10.72 -38.72 -3.19
C TYR A 497 10.67 -38.45 -4.71
N GLU A 498 9.96 -39.31 -5.42
CA GLU A 498 9.87 -39.39 -6.88
C GLU A 498 9.20 -38.15 -7.49
N GLY A 499 9.97 -37.39 -8.27
CA GLY A 499 9.50 -36.22 -9.03
C GLY A 499 10.63 -35.37 -9.63
N THR A 500 11.86 -35.52 -9.13
CA THR A 500 13.05 -34.72 -9.48
C THR A 500 13.82 -35.22 -10.72
N SER A 501 13.45 -36.37 -11.31
CA SER A 501 14.26 -37.02 -12.35
C SER A 501 14.26 -36.32 -13.72
N SER A 502 13.30 -35.45 -14.02
CA SER A 502 13.16 -34.84 -15.36
C SER A 502 14.07 -33.63 -15.56
N THR A 503 14.24 -32.78 -14.54
CA THR A 503 14.89 -31.48 -14.72
C THR A 503 16.40 -31.52 -14.57
N TYR A 504 16.93 -32.37 -13.69
CA TYR A 504 18.37 -32.60 -13.62
C TYR A 504 18.88 -33.17 -14.95
N ALA A 505 18.05 -33.98 -15.62
CA ALA A 505 18.30 -34.46 -16.97
C ALA A 505 18.22 -33.33 -18.02
N LEU A 506 17.37 -32.31 -17.86
CA LEU A 506 17.36 -31.13 -18.72
C LEU A 506 18.62 -30.28 -18.54
N THR A 507 19.00 -29.93 -17.31
CA THR A 507 20.21 -29.16 -17.02
C THR A 507 21.47 -29.86 -17.51
N GLN A 508 21.57 -31.19 -17.34
CA GLN A 508 22.67 -31.98 -17.89
C GLN A 508 22.67 -32.05 -19.42
N ARG A 509 21.52 -32.21 -20.07
CA ARG A 509 21.41 -32.17 -21.54
C ARG A 509 21.81 -30.80 -22.10
N VAL A 510 21.43 -29.73 -21.41
CA VAL A 510 21.84 -28.35 -21.76
C VAL A 510 23.36 -28.16 -21.67
N LEU A 511 24.02 -28.73 -20.68
CA LEU A 511 25.48 -28.66 -20.52
C LEU A 511 26.24 -29.51 -21.55
N GLN A 512 25.60 -30.54 -22.12
CA GLN A 512 26.22 -31.48 -23.08
C GLN A 512 25.94 -31.14 -24.55
N ALA A 513 24.95 -30.29 -24.83
CA ALA A 513 24.52 -29.95 -26.18
C ALA A 513 25.60 -29.16 -26.94
N LYS A 514 25.93 -29.65 -28.14
CA LYS A 514 26.94 -29.04 -29.04
C LYS A 514 26.38 -28.70 -30.42
N GLU A 515 25.22 -29.23 -30.80
CA GLU A 515 24.63 -29.05 -32.12
C GLU A 515 23.48 -28.02 -32.10
N THR A 516 23.44 -27.12 -33.09
CA THR A 516 22.41 -26.06 -33.20
C THR A 516 20.94 -26.54 -33.13
N PRO A 517 20.52 -27.65 -33.79
CA PRO A 517 19.14 -28.12 -33.68
C PRO A 517 18.78 -28.68 -32.29
N GLU A 518 19.75 -29.29 -31.61
CA GLU A 518 19.61 -29.78 -30.24
C GLU A 518 19.44 -28.60 -29.27
N ILE A 519 20.24 -27.55 -29.45
CA ILE A 519 20.14 -26.31 -28.65
C ILE A 519 18.74 -25.67 -28.80
N ARG A 520 18.16 -25.63 -30.00
CA ARG A 520 16.81 -25.06 -30.20
C ARG A 520 15.71 -25.84 -29.52
N LEU A 521 15.79 -27.18 -29.49
CA LEU A 521 14.85 -28.01 -28.73
C LEU A 521 14.98 -27.72 -27.23
N LEU A 522 16.22 -27.62 -26.73
CA LEU A 522 16.49 -27.32 -25.33
C LEU A 522 16.01 -25.92 -24.92
N LEU A 523 16.06 -24.92 -25.79
CA LEU A 523 15.49 -23.60 -25.51
C LEU A 523 13.97 -23.65 -25.35
N SER A 524 13.27 -24.45 -26.15
CA SER A 524 11.83 -24.67 -26.00
C SER A 524 11.51 -25.45 -24.72
N GLU A 525 12.34 -26.41 -24.34
CA GLU A 525 12.19 -27.15 -23.07
C GLU A 525 12.43 -26.22 -21.87
N ILE A 526 13.44 -25.34 -21.90
CA ILE A 526 13.70 -24.33 -20.86
C ILE A 526 12.52 -23.35 -20.73
N ASP A 527 11.97 -22.87 -21.86
CA ASP A 527 10.80 -21.97 -21.84
C ASP A 527 9.56 -22.64 -21.24
N SER A 528 9.31 -23.91 -21.59
CA SER A 528 8.21 -24.68 -21.00
C SER A 528 8.39 -24.87 -19.49
N GLU A 529 9.61 -25.10 -19.03
CA GLU A 529 9.95 -25.25 -17.62
C GLU A 529 9.83 -23.93 -16.85
N LEU A 530 10.16 -22.80 -17.48
CA LEU A 530 9.97 -21.48 -16.91
C LEU A 530 8.49 -21.19 -16.65
N ASN A 531 7.61 -21.56 -17.60
CA ASN A 531 6.16 -21.46 -17.41
C ASN A 531 5.69 -22.35 -16.25
N VAL A 532 6.20 -23.59 -16.13
CA VAL A 532 5.89 -24.48 -15.00
C VAL A 532 6.32 -23.88 -13.66
N LEU A 533 7.48 -23.22 -13.60
CA LEU A 533 7.96 -22.52 -12.39
C LEU A 533 7.03 -21.36 -12.02
N ALA A 534 6.69 -20.50 -12.98
CA ALA A 534 5.81 -19.35 -12.78
C ALA A 534 4.40 -19.79 -12.34
N ASP A 535 3.83 -20.81 -12.97
CA ASP A 535 2.53 -21.38 -12.61
C ASP A 535 2.56 -22.01 -11.21
N SER A 536 3.64 -22.70 -10.85
CA SER A 536 3.76 -23.36 -9.54
C SER A 536 3.84 -22.34 -8.40
N VAL A 537 4.59 -21.26 -8.58
CA VAL A 537 4.62 -20.14 -7.61
C VAL A 537 3.27 -19.46 -7.52
N SER A 538 2.63 -19.19 -8.66
CA SER A 538 1.32 -18.54 -8.70
C SER A 538 0.23 -19.38 -8.04
N ARG A 539 0.24 -20.70 -8.26
CA ARG A 539 -0.67 -21.65 -7.59
C ARG A 539 -0.43 -21.72 -6.09
N LEU A 540 0.82 -21.80 -5.65
CA LEU A 540 1.17 -21.80 -4.23
C LEU A 540 0.72 -20.49 -3.58
N ASN A 541 1.05 -19.34 -4.17
CA ASN A 541 0.63 -18.04 -3.66
C ASN A 541 -0.90 -17.89 -3.62
N GLY A 542 -1.60 -18.29 -4.69
CA GLY A 542 -3.06 -18.29 -4.76
C GLY A 542 -3.71 -19.17 -3.69
N SER A 543 -3.09 -20.30 -3.34
CA SER A 543 -3.61 -21.18 -2.28
C SER A 543 -3.58 -20.54 -0.89
N TYR A 544 -2.66 -19.60 -0.63
CA TYR A 544 -2.61 -18.84 0.63
C TYR A 544 -3.53 -17.61 0.61
N ALA A 545 -3.94 -17.13 -0.56
CA ALA A 545 -4.91 -16.02 -0.68
C ALA A 545 -6.33 -16.42 -0.21
N HIS A 546 -6.68 -17.70 -0.29
CA HIS A 546 -8.00 -18.21 0.11
C HIS A 546 -8.08 -18.61 1.59
N SER A 547 -7.00 -19.12 2.16
CA SER A 547 -6.95 -19.52 3.57
C SER A 547 -5.50 -19.64 4.06
N LEU A 548 -5.29 -19.32 5.33
CA LEU A 548 -4.08 -19.72 6.05
C LEU A 548 -3.96 -21.25 6.04
N LYS A 549 -2.75 -21.79 6.20
CA LYS A 549 -2.55 -23.24 6.30
C LYS A 549 -1.93 -23.65 7.62
N PRO A 550 -2.16 -24.90 8.09
CA PRO A 550 -1.48 -25.43 9.26
C PRO A 550 0.04 -25.48 9.07
N LEU A 551 0.79 -25.28 10.16
CA LEU A 551 2.26 -25.27 10.18
C LEU A 551 2.88 -26.44 9.38
N SER A 552 2.37 -27.66 9.54
CA SER A 552 2.89 -28.84 8.85
C SER A 552 2.76 -28.75 7.33
N LYS A 553 1.67 -28.16 6.83
CA LYS A 553 1.44 -27.99 5.39
C LYS A 553 2.27 -26.84 4.85
N THR A 554 2.45 -25.78 5.65
CA THR A 554 3.29 -24.63 5.28
C THR A 554 4.77 -24.97 5.23
N GLN A 555 5.26 -25.85 6.10
CA GLN A 555 6.63 -26.37 6.04
C GLN A 555 6.88 -27.15 4.74
N VAL A 556 5.94 -28.01 4.34
CA VAL A 556 6.02 -28.74 3.06
C VAL A 556 5.99 -27.78 1.87
N ASP A 557 5.15 -26.76 1.90
CA ASP A 557 5.11 -25.74 0.84
C ASP A 557 6.42 -24.93 0.78
N MET A 558 7.06 -24.66 1.92
CA MET A 558 8.37 -23.99 1.99
C MET A 558 9.48 -24.86 1.38
N GLU A 559 9.51 -26.15 1.69
CA GLU A 559 10.43 -27.11 1.05
C GLU A 559 10.19 -27.17 -0.47
N GLN A 560 8.92 -27.19 -0.91
CA GLN A 560 8.58 -27.15 -2.32
C GLN A 560 9.06 -25.85 -2.99
N LEU A 561 8.91 -24.69 -2.36
CA LEU A 561 9.41 -23.40 -2.86
C LEU A 561 10.94 -23.37 -2.96
N GLN A 562 11.64 -23.94 -1.98
CA GLN A 562 13.11 -24.06 -2.02
C GLN A 562 13.56 -24.93 -3.20
N VAL A 563 12.90 -26.07 -3.43
CA VAL A 563 13.18 -26.95 -4.57
C VAL A 563 12.92 -26.24 -5.90
N LEU A 564 11.83 -25.48 -6.02
CA LEU A 564 11.51 -24.71 -7.22
C LEU A 564 12.50 -23.56 -7.47
N ASN A 565 12.94 -22.85 -6.42
CA ASN A 565 13.93 -21.80 -6.55
C ASN A 565 15.32 -22.34 -6.91
N GLU A 566 15.70 -23.50 -6.36
CA GLU A 566 16.94 -24.19 -6.73
C GLU A 566 16.91 -24.64 -8.20
N ARG A 567 15.75 -25.16 -8.66
CA ARG A 567 15.53 -25.48 -10.08
C ARG A 567 15.68 -24.24 -10.99
N ARG A 568 15.12 -23.09 -10.59
CA ARG A 568 15.31 -21.80 -11.29
C ARG A 568 16.78 -21.42 -11.37
N ARG A 569 17.54 -21.53 -10.26
CA ARG A 569 18.98 -21.21 -10.20
C ARG A 569 19.80 -22.10 -11.14
N GLN A 570 19.49 -23.39 -11.19
CA GLN A 570 20.13 -24.35 -12.09
C GLN A 570 19.84 -24.05 -13.56
N LEU A 571 18.60 -23.71 -13.91
CA LEU A 571 18.24 -23.28 -15.27
C LEU A 571 18.92 -21.96 -15.67
N ASN A 572 19.05 -21.01 -14.74
CA ASN A 572 19.73 -19.74 -15.02
C ASN A 572 21.22 -19.99 -15.35
N THR A 573 21.87 -20.83 -14.55
CA THR A 573 23.27 -21.26 -14.80
C THR A 573 23.40 -21.98 -16.15
N ALA A 574 22.40 -22.78 -16.52
CA ALA A 574 22.36 -23.47 -17.80
C ALA A 574 22.23 -22.50 -18.99
N CYS A 575 21.37 -21.48 -18.87
CA CYS A 575 21.23 -20.39 -19.86
C CYS A 575 22.53 -19.58 -20.01
N ASP A 576 23.19 -19.25 -18.90
CA ASP A 576 24.48 -18.54 -18.93
C ASP A 576 25.56 -19.35 -19.66
N ASN A 577 25.59 -20.67 -19.46
CA ASN A 577 26.51 -21.55 -20.16
C ASN A 577 26.16 -21.71 -21.65
N LEU A 578 24.88 -21.82 -22.00
CA LEU A 578 24.42 -21.85 -23.40
C LEU A 578 24.81 -20.57 -24.12
N SER A 579 24.72 -19.40 -23.47
CA SER A 579 25.02 -18.10 -24.07
C SER A 579 26.42 -18.00 -24.68
N ARG A 580 27.36 -18.85 -24.24
CA ARG A 580 28.74 -18.94 -24.76
C ARG A 580 28.86 -19.74 -26.05
N ASN A 581 27.88 -20.60 -26.36
CA ASN A 581 27.93 -21.62 -27.40
C ASN A 581 26.93 -21.43 -28.56
N VAL A 582 26.05 -20.42 -28.52
CA VAL A 582 24.98 -20.23 -29.54
C VAL A 582 25.20 -19.06 -30.50
N SER A 583 24.58 -19.15 -31.67
CA SER A 583 24.60 -18.15 -32.75
C SER A 583 23.83 -16.87 -32.38
N SER A 584 24.00 -15.78 -33.14
CA SER A 584 23.42 -14.45 -32.84
C SER A 584 21.91 -14.44 -32.59
N ASP A 585 21.13 -15.21 -33.35
CA ASP A 585 19.67 -15.22 -33.23
C ASP A 585 19.21 -16.02 -32.01
N ASP A 586 19.81 -17.18 -31.77
CA ASP A 586 19.50 -18.02 -30.61
C ASP A 586 20.03 -17.39 -29.30
N LEU A 587 21.10 -16.58 -29.38
CA LEU A 587 21.64 -15.81 -28.26
C LEU A 587 20.64 -14.77 -27.73
N ALA A 588 19.85 -14.15 -28.61
CA ALA A 588 18.78 -13.24 -28.19
C ALA A 588 17.70 -13.97 -27.40
N VAL A 589 17.34 -15.19 -27.82
CA VAL A 589 16.37 -16.06 -27.12
C VAL A 589 16.92 -16.48 -25.75
N VAL A 590 18.17 -16.93 -25.68
CA VAL A 590 18.85 -17.28 -24.41
C VAL A 590 18.86 -16.10 -23.44
N ARG A 591 19.18 -14.89 -23.92
CA ARG A 591 19.16 -13.67 -23.09
C ARG A 591 17.76 -13.34 -22.57
N SER A 592 16.73 -13.52 -23.40
CA SER A 592 15.34 -13.33 -22.98
C SER A 592 14.94 -14.33 -21.88
N LEU A 593 15.31 -15.60 -22.04
CA LEU A 593 15.04 -16.64 -21.03
C LEU A 593 15.79 -16.38 -19.71
N ALA A 594 17.06 -15.97 -19.79
CA ALA A 594 17.85 -15.60 -18.61
C ALA A 594 17.23 -14.40 -17.86
N LEU A 595 16.75 -13.38 -18.59
CA LEU A 595 16.05 -12.24 -18.00
C LEU A 595 14.75 -12.66 -17.31
N HIS A 596 13.96 -13.57 -17.89
CA HIS A 596 12.76 -14.12 -17.24
C HIS A 596 13.09 -14.98 -16.00
N LEU A 597 14.18 -15.77 -16.03
CA LEU A 597 14.61 -16.53 -14.85
C LEU A 597 15.10 -15.61 -13.72
N HIS A 598 15.67 -14.46 -14.07
CA HIS A 598 16.08 -13.45 -13.09
C HIS A 598 14.87 -12.65 -12.55
N SER A 599 13.88 -12.33 -13.39
CA SER A 599 12.66 -11.65 -12.90
C SER A 599 11.85 -12.50 -11.92
N LEU A 600 11.93 -13.84 -12.00
CA LEU A 600 11.32 -14.75 -11.03
C LEU A 600 12.08 -14.83 -9.70
N GLU A 601 13.33 -14.37 -9.61
CA GLU A 601 14.16 -14.46 -8.40
C GLU A 601 13.60 -13.68 -7.21
N GLU A 602 13.16 -12.44 -7.46
CA GLU A 602 12.59 -11.58 -6.43
C GLU A 602 11.27 -12.17 -5.86
N PRO A 603 10.29 -12.61 -6.68
CA PRO A 603 9.11 -13.31 -6.19
C PRO A 603 9.41 -14.55 -5.32
N PHE A 604 10.35 -15.40 -5.74
CA PHE A 604 10.75 -16.57 -4.95
C PHE A 604 11.37 -16.18 -3.61
N THR A 605 12.32 -15.23 -3.62
CA THR A 605 13.05 -14.84 -2.42
C THR A 605 12.18 -14.10 -1.41
N ILE A 606 11.28 -13.22 -1.87
CA ILE A 606 10.31 -12.54 -1.00
C ILE A 606 9.36 -13.55 -0.38
N PHE A 607 8.74 -14.41 -1.20
CA PHE A 607 7.76 -15.37 -0.70
C PHE A 607 8.38 -16.35 0.29
N MET A 608 9.55 -16.91 -0.03
CA MET A 608 10.29 -17.78 0.90
C MET A 608 10.63 -17.08 2.22
N ARG A 609 11.08 -15.81 2.16
CA ARG A 609 11.46 -15.05 3.37
C ARG A 609 10.26 -14.81 4.27
N GLU A 610 9.15 -14.34 3.71
CA GLU A 610 7.94 -14.06 4.49
C GLU A 610 7.31 -15.35 5.04
N LEU A 611 7.29 -16.42 4.25
CA LEU A 611 6.77 -17.72 4.66
C LEU A 611 7.61 -18.34 5.78
N GLN A 612 8.95 -18.34 5.64
CA GLN A 612 9.86 -18.85 6.66
C GLN A 612 9.73 -18.07 7.97
N LYS A 613 9.61 -16.74 7.88
CA LYS A 613 9.41 -15.90 9.06
C LYS A 613 8.15 -16.30 9.83
N GLU A 614 7.01 -16.47 9.15
CA GLU A 614 5.77 -16.88 9.82
C GLU A 614 5.82 -18.31 10.36
N ILE A 615 6.58 -19.22 9.72
CA ILE A 615 6.86 -20.56 10.25
C ILE A 615 7.64 -20.46 11.56
N ASP A 616 8.71 -19.67 11.59
CA ASP A 616 9.55 -19.48 12.78
C ASP A 616 8.78 -18.80 13.91
N ASP A 617 7.94 -17.82 13.58
CA ASP A 617 7.06 -17.14 14.51
C ASP A 617 6.05 -18.13 15.14
N GLU A 618 5.44 -19.02 14.36
CA GLU A 618 4.53 -20.06 14.89
C GLU A 618 5.23 -21.11 15.75
N ILE A 619 6.43 -21.56 15.34
CA ILE A 619 7.24 -22.48 16.16
C ILE A 619 7.56 -21.85 17.52
N THR A 620 7.93 -20.56 17.51
CA THR A 620 8.23 -19.80 18.73
C THR A 620 7.00 -19.66 19.62
N VAL A 621 5.83 -19.39 19.02
CA VAL A 621 4.54 -19.31 19.72
C VAL A 621 4.17 -20.65 20.37
N GLN A 622 4.33 -21.76 19.65
CA GLN A 622 4.07 -23.10 20.19
C GLN A 622 5.05 -23.46 21.32
N ALA A 623 6.34 -23.15 21.16
CA ALA A 623 7.34 -23.37 22.20
C ALA A 623 7.06 -22.55 23.47
N ASN A 624 6.63 -21.30 23.32
CA ASN A 624 6.24 -20.43 24.44
C ASN A 624 5.00 -20.98 25.16
N TYR A 625 3.98 -21.41 24.41
CA TYR A 625 2.80 -22.09 24.94
C TYR A 625 3.18 -23.32 25.79
N GLU A 626 4.00 -24.22 25.24
CA GLU A 626 4.44 -25.43 25.93
C GLU A 626 5.28 -25.11 27.17
N GLY A 627 6.10 -24.06 27.10
CA GLY A 627 6.87 -23.52 28.22
C GLY A 627 5.98 -23.04 29.36
N ILE A 628 4.98 -22.21 29.06
CA ILE A 628 4.01 -21.70 30.04
C ILE A 628 3.22 -22.86 30.66
N ALA A 629 2.71 -23.79 29.86
CA ALA A 629 1.96 -24.94 30.35
C ALA A 629 2.80 -25.81 31.30
N LYS A 630 4.07 -26.09 30.96
CA LYS A 630 5.00 -26.83 31.83
C LYS A 630 5.28 -26.07 33.13
N LYS A 631 5.56 -24.77 33.07
CA LYS A 631 5.81 -23.92 34.26
C LYS A 631 4.59 -23.87 35.19
N LEU A 632 3.39 -23.71 34.64
CA LEU A 632 2.14 -23.73 35.42
C LEU A 632 1.86 -25.10 36.05
N SER A 633 2.07 -26.19 35.32
CA SER A 633 1.93 -27.54 35.87
C SER A 633 2.94 -27.81 36.99
N GLN A 634 4.20 -27.41 36.81
CA GLN A 634 5.23 -27.55 37.85
C GLN A 634 4.90 -26.71 39.07
N LEU A 635 4.49 -25.45 38.88
CA LEU A 635 4.06 -24.56 39.96
C LEU A 635 2.91 -25.18 40.75
N ASN A 636 1.87 -25.68 40.09
CA ASN A 636 0.75 -26.35 40.75
C ASN A 636 1.19 -27.60 41.54
N ILE A 637 2.11 -28.41 41.00
CA ILE A 637 2.68 -29.57 41.72
C ILE A 637 3.46 -29.12 42.95
N ASP A 638 4.31 -28.11 42.81
CA ASP A 638 5.16 -27.59 43.89
C ASP A 638 4.34 -27.06 45.07
N ILE A 639 3.21 -26.40 44.76
CA ILE A 639 2.24 -25.88 45.74
C ILE A 639 1.45 -27.01 46.39
N ASP A 640 0.92 -27.95 45.59
CA ASP A 640 0.15 -29.10 46.08
C ASP A 640 0.99 -30.01 47.00
N GLN A 641 2.30 -30.13 46.72
CA GLN A 641 3.24 -30.90 47.55
C GLN A 641 3.69 -30.17 48.82
N ARG A 642 3.23 -28.93 49.08
CA ARG A 642 3.72 -28.04 50.15
C ARG A 642 5.24 -28.03 50.20
N THR A 643 5.88 -28.11 49.05
CA THR A 643 7.33 -27.94 48.95
C THR A 643 7.60 -26.57 49.54
N ARG A 644 8.52 -26.49 50.51
CA ARG A 644 8.79 -25.28 51.30
C ARG A 644 9.54 -24.24 50.44
N ASN A 645 8.99 -23.94 49.27
CA ASN A 645 9.48 -22.94 48.36
C ASN A 645 9.37 -21.60 49.09
N ALA A 646 10.43 -20.82 49.11
CA ALA A 646 10.35 -19.49 49.70
C ALA A 646 9.24 -18.74 48.97
N ILE A 647 8.41 -17.96 49.68
CA ILE A 647 7.36 -17.12 49.09
C ILE A 647 7.90 -16.30 47.91
N GLN A 648 9.17 -15.89 48.01
CA GLN A 648 9.91 -15.22 46.95
C GLN A 648 10.13 -16.07 45.69
N ASP A 649 10.36 -17.37 45.81
CA ASP A 649 10.56 -18.28 44.67
C ASP A 649 9.24 -18.47 43.90
N VAL A 650 8.13 -18.65 44.62
CA VAL A 650 6.77 -18.72 44.03
C VAL A 650 6.43 -17.41 43.34
N ARG A 651 6.72 -16.27 43.97
CA ARG A 651 6.53 -14.94 43.37
C ARG A 651 7.36 -14.76 42.11
N ASN A 652 8.65 -15.10 42.14
CA ASN A 652 9.53 -15.00 40.99
C ASN A 652 9.01 -15.90 39.84
N GLN A 653 8.63 -17.14 40.12
CA GLN A 653 8.07 -18.05 39.11
C GLN A 653 6.77 -17.49 38.49
N LEU A 654 5.90 -16.89 39.31
CA LEU A 654 4.68 -16.25 38.84
C LEU A 654 4.95 -15.01 37.98
N GLU A 655 5.97 -14.20 38.32
CA GLU A 655 6.43 -13.08 37.49
C GLU A 655 6.94 -13.54 36.12
N HIS A 656 7.70 -14.64 36.07
CA HIS A 656 8.16 -15.22 34.80
C HIS A 656 6.99 -15.73 33.97
N VAL A 657 6.00 -16.38 34.59
CA VAL A 657 4.76 -16.82 33.90
C VAL A 657 3.98 -15.62 33.38
N GLN A 658 3.89 -14.53 34.13
CA GLN A 658 3.22 -13.29 33.69
C GLN A 658 3.95 -12.67 32.49
N SER A 659 5.28 -12.60 32.51
CA SER A 659 6.08 -12.11 31.39
C SER A 659 5.92 -12.99 30.14
N ASP A 660 5.94 -14.31 30.29
CA ASP A 660 5.75 -15.26 29.19
C ASP A 660 4.33 -15.16 28.60
N LEU A 661 3.31 -14.98 29.44
CA LEU A 661 1.91 -14.76 29.00
C LEU A 661 1.76 -13.44 28.23
N ASN A 662 2.41 -12.37 28.68
CA ASN A 662 2.43 -11.10 27.96
C ASN A 662 3.14 -11.22 26.62
N LEU A 663 4.25 -11.96 26.56
CA LEU A 663 4.94 -12.26 25.31
C LEU A 663 4.03 -13.06 24.37
N LEU A 664 3.35 -14.10 24.88
CA LEU A 664 2.41 -14.90 24.11
C LEU A 664 1.26 -14.05 23.55
N ARG A 665 0.76 -13.07 24.31
CA ARG A 665 -0.26 -12.12 23.87
C ARG A 665 0.21 -11.27 22.70
N VAL A 666 1.41 -10.70 22.81
CA VAL A 666 2.01 -9.90 21.73
C VAL A 666 2.22 -10.74 20.48
N GLN A 667 2.69 -11.98 20.63
CA GLN A 667 2.90 -12.89 19.51
C GLN A 667 1.58 -13.30 18.83
N CYS A 668 0.52 -13.58 19.60
CA CYS A 668 -0.79 -13.93 19.05
C CYS A 668 -1.52 -12.75 18.39
N SER A 669 -1.22 -11.51 18.78
CA SER A 669 -1.84 -10.30 18.22
C SER A 669 -1.26 -9.89 16.85
N GLN A 670 -0.17 -10.53 16.41
CA GLN A 670 0.42 -10.24 15.10
C GLN A 670 -0.45 -10.81 13.97
N ARG A 671 -0.75 -9.97 12.97
CA ARG A 671 -1.52 -10.38 11.81
C ARG A 671 -0.71 -11.37 10.95
N ARG A 672 -1.29 -12.54 10.68
CA ARG A 672 -0.69 -13.59 9.85
C ARG A 672 -1.25 -13.58 8.44
N LYS A 673 -0.41 -13.93 7.46
CA LYS A 673 -0.76 -14.00 6.04
C LYS A 673 -0.68 -15.43 5.48
N TYR A 674 0.12 -16.31 6.08
CA TYR A 674 0.41 -17.63 5.54
C TYR A 674 0.12 -18.77 6.53
N VAL A 675 0.56 -18.64 7.79
CA VAL A 675 0.49 -19.73 8.77
C VAL A 675 -0.68 -19.55 9.74
N GLU A 676 -1.50 -20.59 9.92
CA GLU A 676 -2.56 -20.63 10.94
C GLU A 676 -1.98 -20.54 12.36
N ASN A 677 -2.66 -19.79 13.23
CA ASN A 677 -2.31 -19.75 14.65
C ASN A 677 -2.93 -20.95 15.39
N THR A 678 -2.12 -21.95 15.72
CA THR A 678 -2.62 -23.17 16.39
C THR A 678 -3.16 -22.93 17.80
N ILE A 679 -2.88 -21.78 18.40
CA ILE A 679 -3.36 -21.42 19.74
C ILE A 679 -4.80 -20.89 19.70
N GLU A 680 -5.19 -20.24 18.60
CA GLU A 680 -6.50 -19.59 18.43
C GLU A 680 -7.51 -20.42 17.63
N CYS A 681 -7.07 -21.49 16.95
CA CYS A 681 -7.96 -22.36 16.16
C CYS A 681 -9.20 -22.82 16.96
N VAL A 682 -10.36 -22.29 16.59
CA VAL A 682 -11.68 -22.88 16.83
C VAL A 682 -12.03 -23.64 15.56
N SER A 683 -11.83 -24.96 15.57
CA SER A 683 -12.29 -25.80 14.46
C SER A 683 -13.83 -25.78 14.43
N PRO A 684 -14.47 -25.55 13.26
CA PRO A 684 -15.94 -25.56 13.15
C PRO A 684 -16.58 -26.92 13.45
N ASP A 685 -15.81 -28.01 13.36
CA ASP A 685 -16.30 -29.40 13.49
C ASP A 685 -15.95 -30.07 14.82
N ALA A 686 -15.27 -29.38 15.74
CA ALA A 686 -14.90 -29.99 17.01
C ALA A 686 -16.08 -29.93 18.01
N SER A 687 -16.66 -31.10 18.28
CA SER A 687 -17.58 -31.34 19.41
C SER A 687 -17.11 -30.63 20.71
N LEU A 688 -18.07 -30.31 21.59
CA LEU A 688 -17.95 -29.59 22.89
C LEU A 688 -16.79 -29.95 23.85
N SER A 689 -15.90 -30.89 23.51
CA SER A 689 -14.81 -31.39 24.36
C SER A 689 -13.44 -30.73 24.15
N ASN A 690 -13.21 -29.99 23.05
CA ASN A 690 -11.89 -29.38 22.79
C ASN A 690 -11.89 -27.87 23.04
N CYS A 691 -11.56 -27.45 24.27
CA CYS A 691 -11.18 -26.05 24.54
C CYS A 691 -9.99 -25.64 23.65
N SER A 692 -10.02 -24.41 23.11
CA SER A 692 -8.84 -23.83 22.45
C SER A 692 -7.63 -23.90 23.38
N ARG A 693 -6.43 -24.04 22.80
CA ARG A 693 -5.18 -24.08 23.58
C ARG A 693 -5.04 -22.85 24.47
N ARG A 694 -5.47 -21.67 23.98
CA ARG A 694 -5.59 -20.42 24.76
C ARG A 694 -6.48 -20.58 25.99
N LYS A 695 -7.69 -21.10 25.82
CA LYS A 695 -8.64 -21.35 26.91
C LYS A 695 -8.07 -22.36 27.91
N LYS A 696 -7.31 -23.36 27.46
CA LYS A 696 -6.61 -24.30 28.34
C LYS A 696 -5.54 -23.62 29.21
N ILE A 697 -4.71 -22.73 28.65
CA ILE A 697 -3.75 -21.95 29.45
C ILE A 697 -4.49 -21.05 30.44
N MET A 698 -5.52 -20.33 30.02
CA MET A 698 -6.29 -19.46 30.93
C MET A 698 -6.86 -20.25 32.12
N LEU A 699 -7.41 -21.44 31.86
CA LEU A 699 -7.91 -22.33 32.91
C LEU A 699 -6.79 -22.83 33.82
N MET A 700 -5.61 -23.15 33.29
CA MET A 700 -4.45 -23.55 34.08
C MET A 700 -3.94 -22.41 34.95
N VAL A 701 -3.87 -21.17 34.43
CA VAL A 701 -3.47 -20.00 35.21
C VAL A 701 -4.50 -19.71 36.30
N SER A 702 -5.79 -19.67 35.97
CA SER A 702 -6.87 -19.43 36.93
C SER A 702 -6.87 -20.48 38.06
N ARG A 703 -6.73 -21.77 37.71
CA ARG A 703 -6.61 -22.85 38.69
C ARG A 703 -5.39 -22.68 39.57
N THR A 704 -4.22 -22.44 38.98
CA THR A 704 -2.95 -22.29 39.73
C THR A 704 -3.01 -21.08 40.65
N VAL A 705 -3.49 -19.93 40.16
CA VAL A 705 -3.67 -18.70 40.97
C VAL A 705 -4.65 -18.94 42.12
N THR A 706 -5.79 -19.60 41.88
CA THR A 706 -6.78 -19.93 42.92
C THR A 706 -6.17 -20.84 43.99
N THR A 707 -5.41 -21.85 43.59
CA THR A 707 -4.71 -22.75 44.50
C THR A 707 -3.66 -22.01 45.33
N ILE A 708 -2.87 -21.09 44.73
CA ILE A 708 -1.91 -20.28 45.49
C ILE A 708 -2.63 -19.35 46.48
N ILE A 709 -3.72 -18.70 46.08
CA ILE A 709 -4.49 -17.81 46.96
C ILE A 709 -5.00 -18.59 48.19
N GLN A 710 -5.54 -19.79 47.99
CA GLN A 710 -6.00 -20.63 49.10
C GLN A 710 -4.85 -21.01 50.05
N VAL A 711 -3.69 -21.39 49.51
CA VAL A 711 -2.51 -21.71 50.32
C VAL A 711 -1.98 -20.48 51.08
N VAL A 712 -1.96 -19.30 50.44
CA VAL A 712 -1.58 -18.03 51.08
C VAL A 712 -2.57 -17.63 52.17
N GLU A 713 -3.87 -17.81 51.97
CA GLU A 713 -4.92 -17.52 52.97
C GLU A 713 -4.86 -18.47 54.17
N ASP A 714 -4.55 -19.75 53.94
CA ASP A 714 -4.34 -20.74 54.99
C ASP A 714 -3.04 -20.44 55.79
N GLU A 715 -1.97 -20.01 55.12
CA GLU A 715 -0.72 -19.61 55.79
C GLU A 715 -0.86 -18.28 56.54
N LEU A 716 -1.55 -17.27 56.00
CA LEU A 716 -1.83 -16.00 56.68
C LEU A 716 -2.60 -16.20 57.99
N GLN A 717 -3.52 -17.19 58.03
CA GLN A 717 -4.23 -17.56 59.26
C GLN A 717 -3.31 -18.20 60.32
N CYS A 718 -2.12 -18.68 59.94
CA CYS A 718 -1.18 -19.40 60.80
C CYS A 718 0.16 -18.67 61.04
N SER A 719 0.47 -17.56 60.36
CA SER A 719 1.83 -16.98 60.31
C SER A 719 2.13 -15.90 61.37
N SER A 720 3.41 -15.73 61.70
CA SER A 720 3.92 -14.60 62.50
C SER A 720 4.08 -13.33 61.64
N LYS A 721 3.86 -12.14 62.22
CA LYS A 721 3.92 -10.78 61.59
C LYS A 721 5.00 -10.51 60.53
N ILE A 722 6.15 -11.19 60.58
CA ILE A 722 7.26 -10.99 59.62
C ILE A 722 6.95 -11.61 58.24
N LYS A 723 6.17 -12.70 58.16
CA LYS A 723 5.79 -13.35 56.90
C LYS A 723 4.49 -12.81 56.30
N GLU A 724 3.74 -12.03 57.07
CA GLU A 724 2.43 -11.50 56.70
C GLU A 724 2.51 -10.49 55.55
N ASN A 725 3.53 -9.62 55.56
CA ASN A 725 3.74 -8.64 54.49
C ASN A 725 4.10 -9.30 53.14
N ASP A 726 5.01 -10.28 53.14
CA ASP A 726 5.41 -10.97 51.91
C ASP A 726 4.24 -11.78 51.31
N LEU A 727 3.40 -12.36 52.16
CA LEU A 727 2.18 -13.08 51.77
C LEU A 727 1.10 -12.14 51.21
N LEU A 728 0.94 -10.93 51.79
CA LEU A 728 0.05 -9.90 51.27
C LEU A 728 0.51 -9.37 49.91
N GLU A 729 1.82 -9.16 49.73
CA GLU A 729 2.37 -8.71 48.46
C GLU A 729 2.25 -9.79 47.37
N LEU A 730 2.44 -11.07 47.73
CA LEU A 730 2.17 -12.20 46.83
C LEU A 730 0.67 -12.28 46.46
N LYS A 731 -0.25 -12.05 47.42
CA LYS A 731 -1.69 -12.00 47.17
C LYS A 731 -2.07 -10.89 46.18
N GLN A 732 -1.54 -9.67 46.37
CA GLN A 732 -1.76 -8.56 45.43
C GLN A 732 -1.26 -8.92 44.03
N LYS A 733 -0.08 -9.55 43.93
CA LYS A 733 0.49 -9.97 42.64
C LYS A 733 -0.34 -11.06 41.95
N LEU A 734 -0.92 -11.99 42.71
CA LEU A 734 -1.84 -13.00 42.21
C LEU A 734 -3.13 -12.38 41.66
N GLU A 735 -3.65 -11.35 42.32
CA GLU A 735 -4.79 -10.56 41.83
C GLU A 735 -4.43 -9.79 40.55
N ASP A 736 -3.23 -9.23 40.44
CA ASP A 736 -2.73 -8.57 39.21
C ASP A 736 -2.59 -9.56 38.05
N VAL A 737 -2.13 -10.79 38.31
CA VAL A 737 -2.07 -11.86 37.29
C VAL A 737 -3.48 -12.29 36.90
N ASN A 738 -4.41 -12.40 37.84
CA ASN A 738 -5.80 -12.78 37.57
C ASN A 738 -6.55 -11.71 36.74
N THR A 739 -6.37 -10.44 37.06
CA THR A 739 -6.96 -9.32 36.29
C THR A 739 -6.39 -9.24 34.88
N SER A 740 -5.10 -9.53 34.68
CA SER A 740 -4.50 -9.59 33.35
C SER A 740 -5.08 -10.68 32.43
N ILE A 741 -5.80 -11.66 32.98
CA ILE A 741 -6.48 -12.74 32.23
C ILE A 741 -7.91 -12.32 31.83
N VAL A 742 -8.55 -11.42 32.59
CA VAL A 742 -9.97 -11.04 32.43
C VAL A 742 -10.18 -10.02 31.30
N ASP A 743 -9.18 -9.19 30.99
CA ASP A 743 -9.30 -8.07 30.04
C ASP A 743 -9.55 -8.44 28.55
N GLU A 744 -9.59 -9.73 28.18
CA GLU A 744 -9.75 -10.15 26.77
C GLU A 744 -11.01 -10.99 26.45
N THR A 745 -11.91 -11.22 27.41
CA THR A 745 -13.16 -11.94 27.14
C THR A 745 -14.39 -11.10 27.44
N GLY A 746 -14.84 -10.35 26.44
CA GLY A 746 -16.27 -10.03 26.29
C GLY A 746 -17.06 -11.29 25.93
N ALA A 747 -17.03 -12.31 26.78
CA ALA A 747 -17.86 -13.52 26.83
C ALA A 747 -17.16 -14.57 27.71
N VAL A 748 -17.34 -14.48 29.03
CA VAL A 748 -17.27 -15.67 29.88
C VAL A 748 -18.69 -15.89 30.36
N ASP A 749 -19.25 -17.03 29.96
CA ASP A 749 -20.47 -17.59 30.55
C ASP A 749 -20.36 -17.51 32.08
N ASP A 750 -21.30 -16.78 32.65
CA ASP A 750 -21.45 -16.55 34.07
C ASP A 750 -22.01 -17.80 34.73
N VAL A 751 -21.23 -18.90 34.78
CA VAL A 751 -21.58 -20.09 35.55
C VAL A 751 -20.33 -20.68 36.22
N VAL A 752 -20.37 -20.57 37.55
CA VAL A 752 -19.55 -21.22 38.60
C VAL A 752 -18.31 -20.44 39.09
N LEU A 753 -18.52 -19.57 40.08
CA LEU A 753 -17.93 -19.68 41.44
C LEU A 753 -18.45 -18.56 42.36
N ASN A 754 -19.72 -18.66 42.77
CA ASN A 754 -20.17 -18.10 44.05
C ASN A 754 -20.64 -19.27 44.93
N GLY A 755 -19.66 -20.09 45.33
CA GLY A 755 -19.77 -21.02 46.43
C GLY A 755 -19.34 -20.29 47.71
N THR A 756 -20.32 -19.77 48.43
CA THR A 756 -20.18 -19.07 49.71
C THR A 756 -19.40 -19.92 50.72
N VAL A 757 -18.22 -19.45 51.12
CA VAL A 757 -17.67 -19.76 52.45
C VAL A 757 -17.68 -18.45 53.22
N ASN A 758 -18.67 -18.27 54.08
CA ASN A 758 -18.47 -17.49 55.29
C ASN A 758 -18.92 -18.33 56.49
N LYS A 759 -17.98 -18.38 57.43
CA LYS A 759 -17.89 -19.19 58.65
C LYS A 759 -19.07 -18.97 59.58
N GLU A 760 -19.50 -20.01 60.29
CA GLU A 760 -19.62 -19.97 61.76
C GLU A 760 -19.73 -21.38 62.34
N VAL A 761 -18.85 -21.68 63.30
CA VAL A 761 -18.76 -22.93 64.07
C VAL A 761 -19.22 -22.63 65.51
N GLN A 762 -20.05 -23.54 66.06
CA GLN A 762 -20.41 -23.75 67.48
C GLN A 762 -21.27 -22.66 68.16
N TYR A 763 -22.44 -22.98 68.73
CA TYR A 763 -22.62 -23.82 69.92
C TYR A 763 -23.94 -24.63 69.94
N LYS A 764 -23.87 -25.75 70.67
CA LYS A 764 -24.92 -26.75 70.99
C LYS A 764 -26.19 -26.16 71.65
N ILE A 765 -27.36 -26.81 71.45
CA ILE A 765 -28.24 -27.47 72.46
C ILE A 765 -29.71 -27.64 71.94
N HIS A 766 -30.21 -28.89 72.02
CA HIS A 766 -31.59 -29.42 72.10
C HIS A 766 -32.69 -29.21 71.01
N GLU A 767 -33.03 -30.35 70.39
CA GLU A 767 -34.36 -31.01 70.22
C GLU A 767 -35.57 -30.37 69.48
N PRO A 768 -36.48 -31.23 68.91
CA PRO A 768 -37.34 -30.90 67.77
C PRO A 768 -38.83 -30.76 68.13
N VAL A 769 -39.48 -29.62 67.86
CA VAL A 769 -40.94 -29.46 68.12
C VAL A 769 -41.70 -28.66 67.03
N LYS A 770 -41.24 -28.61 65.77
CA LYS A 770 -41.97 -27.85 64.72
C LYS A 770 -42.36 -28.62 63.47
N SER A 771 -42.18 -29.95 63.44
CA SER A 771 -42.62 -30.78 62.30
C SER A 771 -44.06 -31.29 62.41
N ASP A 772 -44.68 -31.30 63.60
CA ASP A 772 -46.03 -31.87 63.79
C ASP A 772 -47.17 -30.86 63.60
N HIS A 773 -46.90 -29.56 63.75
CA HIS A 773 -47.94 -28.53 63.58
C HIS A 773 -48.34 -28.31 62.12
N ILE A 774 -47.42 -28.58 61.18
CA ILE A 774 -47.65 -28.41 59.74
C ILE A 774 -48.40 -29.63 59.15
N LYS A 775 -48.21 -30.83 59.71
CA LYS A 775 -48.97 -32.02 59.32
C LYS A 775 -50.42 -32.00 59.82
N GLU A 776 -50.68 -31.44 61.01
CA GLU A 776 -52.04 -31.31 61.54
C GLU A 776 -52.85 -30.20 60.82
N GLN A 777 -52.20 -29.08 60.43
CA GLN A 777 -52.86 -28.03 59.63
C GLN A 777 -53.22 -28.47 58.20
N MET A 778 -52.41 -29.33 57.57
CA MET A 778 -52.76 -29.92 56.27
C MET A 778 -53.91 -30.94 56.36
N ARG A 779 -54.08 -31.63 57.50
CA ARG A 779 -55.16 -32.60 57.71
C ARG A 779 -56.51 -31.91 57.97
N VAL A 780 -56.52 -30.76 58.65
CA VAL A 780 -57.73 -29.95 58.86
C VAL A 780 -58.20 -29.28 57.56
N MET A 781 -57.30 -28.75 56.73
CA MET A 781 -57.69 -28.18 55.43
C MET A 781 -58.20 -29.23 54.43
N GLN A 782 -57.71 -30.48 54.48
CA GLN A 782 -58.24 -31.57 53.64
C GLN A 782 -59.61 -32.08 54.12
N SER A 783 -59.96 -31.89 55.40
CA SER A 783 -61.27 -32.21 55.98
C SER A 783 -62.34 -31.16 55.62
N GLU A 784 -61.98 -29.88 55.59
CA GLU A 784 -62.92 -28.80 55.22
C GLU A 784 -63.20 -28.73 53.71
N LEU A 785 -62.26 -29.17 52.87
CA LEU A 785 -62.46 -29.31 51.41
C LEU A 785 -63.31 -30.51 51.00
N ALA A 786 -63.64 -31.42 51.92
CA ALA A 786 -64.52 -32.57 51.66
C ALA A 786 -65.98 -32.36 52.14
N GLN A 787 -66.30 -31.18 52.70
CA GLN A 787 -67.67 -30.77 53.08
C GLN A 787 -68.23 -29.60 52.24
N LEU A 788 -67.49 -29.15 51.21
CA LEU A 788 -68.00 -28.36 50.08
C LEU A 788 -68.08 -29.27 48.85
#